data_AF-A0A1G6GLG6-F1
#
_entry.id   AF-A0A1G6GLG6-F1
#
_cell.length_a   1.000
_cell.length_b   1.000
_cell.length_c   1.000
_cell.angle_alpha   90.00
_cell.angle_beta   90.00
_cell.angle_gamma   90.00
#
_symmetry.space_group_name_H-M   'P 1'
#
loop_
_entity.id
_entity.type
_entity.pdbx_description
1 polymer ?
#
loop_
_entity_poly.entity_id
_entity_poly.type
_entity_poly.pdbx_seq_one_letter_code
_entity_poly.pdbx_strand_id
1 'polypeptide(L)'
;MTKGRQHTAQSQSKSVPFSAQAQQDLAQHLAEFFQRHAEAILDKTDATNTIKTISKITNNRNQSELKSTIENAKWSISAFSNELLIQFDVQLENQQQAVDQKLTTEYSYGQLEFKLSLFSIFQDGEPIAQLYFEENKCTTNQFYIQVDGLEYALQFYGELFIHQGWIILDGVFKSSYMPDPIFSVNLAFQLSVQDLDWSNYRFDYSEVNTAQPEHVTALIIRNPEFDTLPDDVYSFRHLKHLTIQCHRTNPKQKPFQQQPLALKHISPRIAALTQLESISINNALIEQLPDEIVQLRALNTVNFSLCRLKSLPETFWQLPALKFLFLSGNHISDIPESLNLPNLRSLNVEYNQLKTLPIALSKMPELINLYARGNPFEYLDNAFKYFQPLQLDFEEKKALFDFSYMGVDGCGVIDWDDKLFQVDLQSENDFDDLMQIQNIIEQSQFKPLQKPILDLLKRSILFHQCTAAENTISENKIYENTLIETGRTHFGGMPDLPLSMHYPTFQAQRDGAMVSLNYEFLAQINCEALANLQQFLPRTGTLFFFIKSLHHVGELDSTQVIYVKDNQQLASSARFKLAAEDYFDAITDQYQRFDAEVSLGVSFPSFYALDYNDYLLKSSPATLKKALKDHADAFYEQIEAPIEQLSTHDHGINVYGFTQHQSPELQAATVYGGEPEDWLIVLKVASRGDFQWSDAGDLFFVMHKSDLLQCDFRRIFACIESS
;
A
#
# COMPACT_ATOMS: atom_id res chain seq x y z
N MET A 1 -9.81 6.47 15.08
CA MET A 1 -8.99 5.66 16.01
C MET A 1 -7.79 5.16 15.25
N THR A 2 -6.64 5.79 15.48
CA THR A 2 -5.38 5.47 14.80
C THR A 2 -4.86 4.11 15.28
N LYS A 3 -4.92 3.12 14.38
CA LYS A 3 -4.16 1.87 14.52
C LYS A 3 -2.69 2.25 14.67
N GLY A 4 -2.06 1.76 15.74
CA GLY A 4 -0.66 2.02 16.05
C GLY A 4 0.23 1.75 14.83
N ARG A 5 1.03 2.75 14.46
CA ARG A 5 2.18 2.52 13.60
C ARG A 5 3.06 1.49 14.29
N GLN A 6 3.24 0.35 13.64
CA GLN A 6 4.19 -0.68 14.05
C GLN A 6 5.60 -0.08 14.05
N HIS A 7 6.23 -0.02 15.20
CA HIS A 7 7.66 0.30 15.27
C HIS A 7 8.47 -1.00 15.22
N THR A 8 8.79 -1.43 14.02
CA THR A 8 9.87 -2.39 13.80
C THR A 8 11.20 -1.70 14.15
N ALA A 9 11.82 -2.08 15.27
CA ALA A 9 13.25 -1.88 15.44
C ALA A 9 13.97 -2.90 14.52
N GLN A 10 14.33 -2.47 13.32
CA GLN A 10 15.19 -3.25 12.43
C GLN A 10 16.64 -3.06 12.88
N SER A 11 17.14 -3.95 13.72
CA SER A 11 18.56 -3.97 14.10
C SER A 11 19.14 -5.39 13.96
N GLN A 12 20.44 -5.49 13.68
CA GLN A 12 20.96 -6.45 12.70
C GLN A 12 22.18 -7.20 13.24
N SER A 13 22.14 -8.54 13.25
CA SER A 13 23.19 -9.40 13.83
C SER A 13 24.11 -10.15 12.84
N LYS A 14 25.39 -10.31 13.22
CA LYS A 14 26.31 -11.26 12.58
C LYS A 14 26.24 -12.60 13.31
N SER A 15 25.95 -13.69 12.59
CA SER A 15 26.20 -15.05 13.10
C SER A 15 27.68 -15.40 12.97
N VAL A 16 28.34 -15.80 14.06
CA VAL A 16 29.67 -16.43 14.01
C VAL A 16 29.45 -17.96 13.94
N PRO A 17 30.17 -18.73 13.09
CA PRO A 17 30.02 -20.18 13.07
C PRO A 17 30.52 -20.77 14.38
N PHE A 18 29.67 -21.54 15.06
CA PHE A 18 30.00 -22.17 16.34
C PHE A 18 30.84 -23.44 16.12
N SER A 19 32.16 -23.32 16.31
CA SER A 19 33.07 -24.47 16.43
C SER A 19 33.06 -25.04 17.85
N ALA A 20 33.64 -26.23 18.09
CA ALA A 20 33.81 -26.77 19.45
C ALA A 20 34.60 -25.82 20.39
N GLN A 21 35.49 -24.99 19.81
CA GLN A 21 36.16 -23.90 20.53
C GLN A 21 35.18 -22.79 20.92
N ALA A 22 34.24 -22.45 20.03
CA ALA A 22 33.18 -21.49 20.32
C ALA A 22 32.21 -21.99 21.40
N GLN A 23 31.95 -23.30 21.53
CA GLN A 23 31.18 -23.85 22.65
C GLN A 23 31.91 -23.69 24.00
N GLN A 24 33.25 -23.78 24.00
CA GLN A 24 34.08 -23.56 25.18
C GLN A 24 34.15 -22.06 25.55
N ASP A 25 34.30 -21.20 24.54
CA ASP A 25 34.28 -19.74 24.70
C ASP A 25 32.88 -19.24 25.11
N LEU A 26 31.81 -19.89 24.63
CA LEU A 26 30.41 -19.66 25.01
C LEU A 26 30.17 -20.03 26.47
N ALA A 27 30.67 -21.20 26.94
CA ALA A 27 30.58 -21.60 28.34
C ALA A 27 31.34 -20.64 29.27
N GLN A 28 32.47 -20.08 28.81
CA GLN A 28 33.23 -19.08 29.54
C GLN A 28 32.56 -17.70 29.51
N HIS A 29 31.99 -17.27 28.38
CA HIS A 29 31.16 -16.06 28.28
C HIS A 29 29.90 -16.19 29.12
N LEU A 30 29.27 -17.36 29.16
CA LEU A 30 28.16 -17.70 30.04
C LEU A 30 28.56 -17.51 31.51
N ALA A 31 29.69 -18.08 31.94
CA ALA A 31 30.19 -17.90 33.30
C ALA A 31 30.44 -16.43 33.64
N GLU A 32 31.08 -15.67 32.75
CA GLU A 32 31.39 -14.24 32.95
C GLU A 32 30.12 -13.35 32.89
N PHE A 33 29.16 -13.68 32.03
CA PHE A 33 27.91 -12.94 31.88
C PHE A 33 26.95 -13.22 33.05
N PHE A 34 26.78 -14.50 33.42
CA PHE A 34 26.07 -14.89 34.64
C PHE A 34 26.74 -14.30 35.87
N GLN A 35 28.07 -14.25 35.95
CA GLN A 35 28.79 -13.64 37.08
C GLN A 35 28.62 -12.11 37.12
N ARG A 36 28.54 -11.42 35.97
CA ARG A 36 28.19 -9.98 35.88
C ARG A 36 26.77 -9.66 36.37
N HIS A 37 25.85 -10.62 36.29
CA HIS A 37 24.43 -10.43 36.62
C HIS A 37 23.98 -11.24 37.86
N ALA A 38 24.84 -12.07 38.45
CA ALA A 38 24.52 -13.03 39.51
C ALA A 38 23.96 -12.38 40.78
N GLU A 39 24.45 -11.21 41.17
CA GLU A 39 23.95 -10.48 42.35
C GLU A 39 22.49 -10.01 42.19
N ALA A 40 22.02 -9.81 40.94
CA ALA A 40 20.61 -9.51 40.64
C ALA A 40 19.77 -10.79 40.41
N ILE A 41 20.39 -11.90 39.99
CA ILE A 41 19.73 -13.19 39.69
C ILE A 41 19.40 -13.98 40.97
N LEU A 42 20.17 -13.81 42.06
CA LEU A 42 20.13 -14.69 43.23
C LEU A 42 19.15 -14.27 44.34
N ASP A 43 18.63 -13.03 44.36
CA ASP A 43 17.87 -12.50 45.52
C ASP A 43 16.34 -12.63 45.43
N LYS A 44 15.81 -13.37 44.45
CA LYS A 44 14.38 -13.74 44.38
C LYS A 44 14.22 -15.24 44.16
N THR A 45 14.61 -16.02 45.16
CA THR A 45 14.22 -17.42 45.27
C THR A 45 12.93 -17.49 46.08
N ASP A 46 11.80 -17.70 45.40
CA ASP A 46 10.59 -18.18 46.08
C ASP A 46 10.19 -19.55 45.49
N ALA A 47 9.80 -20.46 46.36
CA ALA A 47 9.73 -21.91 46.14
C ALA A 47 8.51 -22.38 45.33
N THR A 48 8.11 -21.60 44.33
CA THR A 48 7.05 -21.95 43.36
C THR A 48 7.64 -21.91 41.96
N ASN A 49 7.15 -22.75 41.05
CA ASN A 49 7.59 -22.91 39.65
C ASN A 49 7.42 -21.63 38.79
N THR A 50 7.97 -20.52 39.23
CA THR A 50 7.82 -19.20 38.63
C THR A 50 9.19 -18.76 38.14
N ILE A 51 9.23 -18.39 36.86
CA ILE A 51 10.38 -18.00 36.04
C ILE A 51 11.40 -17.17 36.85
N LYS A 52 12.69 -17.51 36.77
CA LYS A 52 13.76 -16.60 37.21
C LYS A 52 13.77 -15.40 36.27
N THR A 53 13.12 -14.29 36.67
CA THR A 53 13.02 -13.08 35.85
C THR A 53 13.86 -11.95 36.41
N ILE A 54 14.69 -11.34 35.57
CA ILE A 54 15.21 -9.99 35.78
C ILE A 54 14.60 -9.10 34.72
N SER A 55 14.06 -7.97 35.15
CA SER A 55 13.68 -6.88 34.26
C SER A 55 14.11 -5.56 34.87
N LYS A 56 15.16 -4.99 34.29
CA LYS A 56 15.69 -3.70 34.70
C LYS A 56 15.72 -2.76 33.52
N ILE A 57 15.03 -1.63 33.66
CA ILE A 57 15.10 -0.51 32.72
C ILE A 57 15.54 0.72 33.49
N THR A 58 16.63 1.36 33.08
CA THR A 58 17.20 2.52 33.79
C THR A 58 17.39 3.69 32.83
N ASN A 59 16.89 4.86 33.21
CA ASN A 59 17.08 6.08 32.42
C ASN A 59 18.44 6.73 32.73
N ASN A 60 19.20 6.98 31.68
CA ASN A 60 20.58 7.46 31.79
C ASN A 60 20.68 8.88 32.35
N ARG A 61 19.66 9.73 32.13
CA ARG A 61 19.69 11.14 32.50
C ARG A 61 19.61 11.37 34.01
N ASN A 62 18.83 10.55 34.71
CA ASN A 62 18.53 10.72 36.13
C ASN A 62 18.90 9.49 36.98
N GLN A 63 19.48 8.45 36.36
CA GLN A 63 19.80 7.16 36.99
C GLN A 63 18.61 6.53 37.73
N SER A 64 17.39 6.91 37.37
CA SER A 64 16.20 6.38 38.01
C SER A 64 15.86 5.02 37.38
N GLU A 65 15.61 4.05 38.24
CA GLU A 65 15.20 2.70 37.84
C GLU A 65 13.68 2.66 37.67
N LEU A 66 13.24 2.10 36.54
CA LEU A 66 11.87 1.72 36.28
C LEU A 66 11.73 0.24 36.65
N LYS A 67 11.13 -0.01 37.81
CA LYS A 67 10.84 -1.37 38.25
C LYS A 67 9.85 -2.02 37.29
N SER A 68 10.09 -3.28 36.97
CA SER A 68 9.29 -4.01 36.02
C SER A 68 9.28 -5.52 36.27
N THR A 69 8.26 -6.19 35.75
CA THR A 69 8.07 -7.65 35.80
C THR A 69 7.89 -8.20 34.38
N ILE A 70 8.37 -9.41 34.14
CA ILE A 70 8.16 -10.12 32.87
C ILE A 70 6.95 -11.04 33.04
N GLU A 71 6.00 -10.94 32.12
CA GLU A 71 4.76 -11.70 32.12
C GLU A 71 4.50 -12.30 30.73
N ASN A 72 3.59 -13.28 30.67
CA ASN A 72 3.11 -13.91 29.42
C ASN A 72 4.23 -14.44 28.49
N ALA A 73 5.41 -14.74 29.04
CA ALA A 73 6.55 -15.22 28.28
C ALA A 73 6.26 -16.60 27.68
N LYS A 74 6.38 -16.71 26.36
CA LYS A 74 6.18 -17.93 25.61
C LYS A 74 7.00 -17.91 24.33
N TRP A 75 7.20 -19.08 23.77
CA TRP A 75 7.62 -19.23 22.39
C TRP A 75 6.63 -20.06 21.59
N SER A 76 6.67 -19.90 20.29
CA SER A 76 5.87 -20.68 19.35
C SER A 76 6.55 -20.64 17.99
N ILE A 77 6.31 -21.62 17.14
CA ILE A 77 6.76 -21.53 15.75
C ILE A 77 5.59 -21.05 14.90
N SER A 78 5.80 -19.93 14.22
CA SER A 78 4.77 -19.29 13.42
C SER A 78 4.37 -20.18 12.25
N ALA A 79 3.08 -20.49 12.14
CA ALA A 79 2.54 -21.25 11.02
C ALA A 79 2.68 -20.51 9.67
N PHE A 80 2.89 -19.18 9.70
CA PHE A 80 3.00 -18.36 8.50
C PHE A 80 4.45 -18.10 8.09
N SER A 81 5.30 -17.66 9.02
CA SER A 81 6.70 -17.34 8.72
C SER A 81 7.65 -18.53 8.86
N ASN A 82 7.21 -19.60 9.53
CA ASN A 82 8.02 -20.76 9.92
C ASN A 82 9.25 -20.36 10.78
N GLU A 83 9.13 -19.25 11.52
CA GLU A 83 10.17 -18.72 12.42
C GLU A 83 9.79 -19.02 13.88
N LEU A 84 10.79 -19.15 14.75
CA LEU A 84 10.58 -19.19 16.19
C LEU A 84 10.22 -17.77 16.66
N LEU A 85 8.98 -17.60 17.09
CA LEU A 85 8.47 -16.39 17.72
C LEU A 85 8.59 -16.52 19.23
N ILE A 86 9.32 -15.62 19.87
CA ILE A 86 9.34 -15.45 21.32
C ILE A 86 8.55 -14.19 21.65
N GLN A 87 7.54 -14.32 22.50
CA GLN A 87 6.69 -13.21 22.92
C GLN A 87 6.68 -13.13 24.45
N PHE A 88 6.82 -11.92 24.98
CA PHE A 88 6.72 -11.65 26.41
C PHE A 88 6.35 -10.20 26.66
N ASP A 89 5.72 -9.94 27.79
CA ASP A 89 5.33 -8.60 28.21
C ASP A 89 6.25 -8.12 29.34
N VAL A 90 6.59 -6.84 29.33
CA VAL A 90 7.25 -6.16 30.44
C VAL A 90 6.27 -5.16 31.03
N GLN A 91 5.78 -5.47 32.23
CA GLN A 91 4.88 -4.60 32.98
C GLN A 91 5.70 -3.64 33.84
N LEU A 92 5.52 -2.34 33.64
CA LEU A 92 6.16 -1.28 34.42
C LEU A 92 5.32 -1.00 35.68
N GLU A 93 5.95 -0.95 36.87
CA GLU A 93 5.25 -0.70 38.13
C GLU A 93 4.68 0.73 38.23
N ASN A 94 5.34 1.71 37.61
CA ASN A 94 4.93 3.12 37.65
C ASN A 94 4.79 3.70 36.24
N GLN A 95 3.57 3.65 35.70
CA GLN A 95 3.24 4.15 34.36
C GLN A 95 3.54 5.64 34.21
N GLN A 96 3.15 6.46 35.19
CA GLN A 96 3.35 7.92 35.09
C GLN A 96 4.84 8.26 35.00
N GLN A 97 5.68 7.59 35.78
CA GLN A 97 7.12 7.78 35.72
C GLN A 97 7.70 7.38 34.35
N ALA A 98 7.19 6.33 33.70
CA ALA A 98 7.62 5.93 32.37
C ALA A 98 7.23 6.93 31.27
N VAL A 99 6.03 7.51 31.38
CA VAL A 99 5.54 8.58 30.50
C VAL A 99 6.35 9.87 30.69
N ASP A 100 6.54 10.30 31.93
CA ASP A 100 7.32 11.50 32.27
C ASP A 100 8.77 11.40 31.76
N GLN A 101 9.31 10.18 31.73
CA GLN A 101 10.65 9.90 31.25
C GLN A 101 10.74 9.71 29.73
N LYS A 102 9.61 9.67 29.02
CA LYS A 102 9.51 9.40 27.58
C LYS A 102 9.98 7.99 27.18
N LEU A 103 9.81 7.00 28.06
CA LEU A 103 9.96 5.60 27.66
C LEU A 103 8.70 5.12 26.92
N THR A 104 7.54 5.53 27.41
CA THR A 104 6.21 5.13 26.93
C THR A 104 5.33 6.35 26.70
N THR A 105 4.23 6.18 25.98
CA THR A 105 3.23 7.23 25.73
C THR A 105 2.09 7.19 26.77
N GLU A 106 1.26 8.23 26.81
CA GLU A 106 0.05 8.26 27.65
C GLU A 106 -0.99 7.18 27.29
N TYR A 107 -0.91 6.63 26.07
CA TYR A 107 -1.80 5.58 25.55
C TYR A 107 -1.32 4.17 25.88
N SER A 108 -0.07 4.02 26.31
CA SER A 108 0.50 2.75 26.76
C SER A 108 0.24 2.60 28.25
N TYR A 109 -0.54 1.59 28.63
CA TYR A 109 -0.93 1.26 30.02
C TYR A 109 0.25 0.72 30.88
N GLY A 110 1.45 1.28 30.70
CA GLY A 110 2.67 0.84 31.38
C GLY A 110 3.14 -0.55 30.95
N GLN A 111 2.69 -1.05 29.81
CA GLN A 111 3.04 -2.38 29.28
C GLN A 111 3.87 -2.22 28.01
N LEU A 112 4.98 -2.95 27.94
CA LEU A 112 5.78 -3.12 26.73
C LEU A 112 5.63 -4.55 26.22
N GLU A 113 5.17 -4.73 24.99
CA GLU A 113 5.03 -6.07 24.39
C GLU A 113 6.22 -6.34 23.48
N PHE A 114 7.01 -7.37 23.78
CA PHE A 114 8.16 -7.79 22.99
C PHE A 114 7.80 -8.98 22.11
N LYS A 115 8.16 -8.91 20.84
CA LYS A 115 8.07 -10.01 19.85
C LYS A 115 9.40 -10.17 19.14
N LEU A 116 10.03 -11.33 19.32
CA LEU A 116 11.30 -11.72 18.69
C LEU A 116 11.02 -12.78 17.64
N SER A 117 11.32 -12.53 16.36
CA SER A 117 11.20 -13.53 15.30
C SER A 117 12.56 -14.03 14.85
N LEU A 118 12.81 -15.34 14.98
CA LEU A 118 14.13 -15.94 14.86
C LEU A 118 14.15 -17.19 13.95
N PHE A 119 15.23 -17.36 13.18
CA PHE A 119 15.55 -18.55 12.39
C PHE A 119 17.08 -18.72 12.27
N SER A 120 17.58 -19.88 11.82
CA SER A 120 19.02 -20.24 11.88
C SER A 120 19.57 -20.35 13.32
N ILE A 121 18.76 -20.89 14.24
CA ILE A 121 19.07 -21.06 15.67
C ILE A 121 18.84 -22.48 16.17
N PHE A 122 18.53 -23.46 15.32
CA PHE A 122 18.27 -24.84 15.71
C PHE A 122 19.58 -25.63 15.83
N GLN A 123 19.74 -26.33 16.96
CA GLN A 123 20.80 -27.32 17.15
C GLN A 123 20.34 -28.43 18.10
N ASP A 124 20.41 -29.69 17.64
CA ASP A 124 20.12 -30.90 18.44
C ASP A 124 18.79 -30.84 19.23
N GLY A 125 17.76 -30.19 18.66
CA GLY A 125 16.44 -30.05 19.28
C GLY A 125 16.25 -28.81 20.16
N GLU A 126 17.26 -27.96 20.30
CA GLU A 126 17.23 -26.75 21.13
C GLU A 126 17.42 -25.46 20.30
N PRO A 127 16.81 -24.33 20.72
CA PRO A 127 17.15 -23.02 20.17
C PRO A 127 18.44 -22.50 20.82
N ILE A 128 19.43 -22.15 20.01
CA ILE A 128 20.73 -21.60 20.41
C ILE A 128 21.06 -20.39 19.51
N ALA A 129 21.28 -19.23 20.12
CA ALA A 129 21.55 -18.00 19.39
C ALA A 129 22.41 -17.01 20.18
N GLN A 130 23.25 -16.25 19.47
CA GLN A 130 23.89 -15.04 19.97
C GLN A 130 23.83 -13.99 18.87
N LEU A 131 23.11 -12.91 19.13
CA LEU A 131 22.74 -11.91 18.13
C LEU A 131 23.06 -10.50 18.66
N TYR A 132 23.75 -9.70 17.86
CA TYR A 132 24.06 -8.31 18.15
C TYR A 132 23.16 -7.36 17.38
N PHE A 133 22.74 -6.25 17.98
CA PHE A 133 21.87 -5.24 17.41
C PHE A 133 22.62 -3.90 17.44
N GLU A 134 23.32 -3.58 16.36
CA GLU A 134 24.19 -2.40 16.29
C GLU A 134 23.57 -1.24 15.49
N GLU A 135 23.92 -0.01 15.86
CA GLU A 135 23.48 1.19 15.17
C GLU A 135 24.07 1.30 13.76
N ASN A 136 23.23 1.63 12.77
CA ASN A 136 23.62 1.88 11.37
C ASN A 136 24.35 0.72 10.65
N LYS A 137 24.41 -0.48 11.24
CA LYS A 137 25.07 -1.63 10.62
C LYS A 137 24.04 -2.56 10.02
N CYS A 138 24.23 -2.85 8.73
CA CYS A 138 23.40 -3.80 8.03
C CYS A 138 23.92 -5.23 8.18
N THR A 139 23.12 -6.14 8.70
CA THR A 139 23.38 -7.56 8.56
C THR A 139 22.17 -8.26 7.98
N THR A 140 22.43 -9.46 7.54
CA THR A 140 21.74 -10.11 6.44
C THR A 140 20.84 -11.25 6.91
N ASN A 141 20.95 -11.61 8.20
CA ASN A 141 20.03 -12.51 8.86
C ASN A 141 18.94 -11.66 9.52
N GLN A 142 17.71 -11.83 9.04
CA GLN A 142 16.56 -11.03 9.45
C GLN A 142 16.03 -11.52 10.80
N PHE A 143 16.59 -11.00 11.89
CA PHE A 143 16.01 -11.14 13.22
C PHE A 143 15.28 -9.84 13.56
N TYR A 144 14.01 -9.94 13.95
CA TYR A 144 13.19 -8.76 14.27
C TYR A 144 12.84 -8.74 15.73
N ILE A 145 13.05 -7.59 16.37
CA ILE A 145 12.50 -7.26 17.67
C ILE A 145 11.44 -6.18 17.44
N GLN A 146 10.20 -6.51 17.70
CA GLN A 146 9.13 -5.52 17.80
C GLN A 146 8.86 -5.29 19.28
N VAL A 147 8.82 -4.01 19.68
CA VAL A 147 8.46 -3.60 21.03
C VAL A 147 7.32 -2.60 20.93
N ASP A 148 6.12 -3.03 21.29
CA ASP A 148 4.94 -2.16 21.31
C ASP A 148 4.85 -1.44 22.67
N GLY A 149 4.34 -0.21 22.68
CA GLY A 149 4.19 0.61 23.90
C GLY A 149 5.33 1.59 24.19
N LEU A 150 6.38 1.60 23.36
CA LEU A 150 7.43 2.61 23.43
C LEU A 150 6.94 3.99 22.92
N GLU A 151 7.62 5.04 23.36
CA GLU A 151 7.63 6.31 22.63
C GLU A 151 8.06 6.06 21.17
N TYR A 152 7.29 6.58 20.20
CA TYR A 152 7.45 6.36 18.74
C TYR A 152 8.86 6.67 18.19
N ALA A 153 9.74 7.25 19.01
CA ALA A 153 11.09 7.66 18.70
C ALA A 153 12.20 6.67 19.07
N LEU A 154 11.93 5.61 19.86
CA LEU A 154 12.96 4.74 20.44
C LEU A 154 13.19 3.44 19.65
N GLN A 155 14.45 2.98 19.63
CA GLN A 155 14.89 1.72 19.01
C GLN A 155 15.85 0.96 19.93
N PHE A 156 15.86 -0.38 19.82
CA PHE A 156 16.75 -1.25 20.61
C PHE A 156 18.11 -1.46 19.95
N TYR A 157 19.18 -1.38 20.75
CA TYR A 157 20.54 -1.75 20.39
C TYR A 157 21.19 -2.54 21.54
N GLY A 158 21.85 -3.65 21.26
CA GLY A 158 22.34 -4.54 22.31
C GLY A 158 22.63 -5.96 21.82
N GLU A 159 22.44 -6.93 22.69
CA GLU A 159 22.68 -8.35 22.46
C GLU A 159 21.45 -9.16 22.89
N LEU A 160 21.11 -10.16 22.09
CA LEU A 160 20.16 -11.22 22.43
C LEU A 160 20.92 -12.54 22.49
N PHE A 161 20.69 -13.28 23.56
CA PHE A 161 21.30 -14.56 23.80
C PHE A 161 20.25 -15.62 24.13
N ILE A 162 20.40 -16.81 23.55
CA ILE A 162 19.52 -17.96 23.78
C ILE A 162 20.34 -19.23 23.96
N HIS A 163 20.14 -19.92 25.08
CA HIS A 163 20.75 -21.23 25.33
C HIS A 163 20.02 -21.97 26.47
N GLN A 164 19.74 -23.28 26.31
CA GLN A 164 19.08 -24.10 27.36
C GLN A 164 17.79 -23.46 27.92
N GLY A 165 17.01 -22.85 27.03
CA GLY A 165 15.77 -22.16 27.37
C GLY A 165 15.95 -20.78 28.03
N TRP A 166 17.16 -20.34 28.35
CA TRP A 166 17.40 -18.95 28.77
C TRP A 166 17.29 -18.00 27.59
N ILE A 167 16.62 -16.87 27.81
CA ILE A 167 16.53 -15.75 26.89
C ILE A 167 17.03 -14.52 27.64
N ILE A 168 18.04 -13.86 27.08
CA ILE A 168 18.67 -12.70 27.70
C ILE A 168 18.77 -11.59 26.66
N LEU A 169 18.23 -10.43 27.00
CA LEU A 169 18.31 -9.21 26.22
C LEU A 169 19.07 -8.14 27.03
N ASP A 170 20.22 -7.72 26.54
CA ASP A 170 21.09 -6.74 27.20
C ASP A 170 21.44 -5.62 26.23
N GLY A 171 21.03 -4.39 26.52
CA GLY A 171 21.22 -3.29 25.60
C GLY A 171 20.65 -1.97 26.07
N VAL A 172 20.26 -1.15 25.10
CA VAL A 172 19.67 0.17 25.31
C VAL A 172 18.52 0.44 24.35
N PHE A 173 17.49 1.15 24.83
CA PHE A 173 16.58 1.90 23.98
C PHE A 173 17.09 3.33 23.79
N LYS A 174 17.21 3.79 22.55
CA LYS A 174 17.56 5.19 22.23
C LYS A 174 16.93 5.64 20.92
N SER A 175 16.82 6.95 20.72
CA SER A 175 16.34 7.51 19.47
C SER A 175 17.44 7.57 18.39
N SER A 176 17.05 7.37 17.13
CA SER A 176 17.94 7.50 15.98
C SER A 176 18.21 8.95 15.58
N TYR A 177 17.44 9.91 16.10
CA TYR A 177 17.54 11.34 15.77
C TYR A 177 17.67 12.25 16.99
N MET A 178 17.33 11.77 18.20
CA MET A 178 17.60 12.48 19.46
C MET A 178 18.68 11.77 20.28
N PRO A 179 19.68 12.47 20.82
CA PRO A 179 20.76 11.86 21.59
C PRO A 179 20.31 11.31 22.96
N ASP A 180 19.13 11.72 23.45
CA ASP A 180 18.58 11.34 24.75
C ASP A 180 17.04 11.49 24.74
N PRO A 181 16.30 10.79 25.63
CA PRO A 181 16.81 9.87 26.64
C PRO A 181 17.28 8.54 26.04
N ILE A 182 18.29 7.96 26.70
CA ILE A 182 18.70 6.57 26.50
C ILE A 182 18.21 5.79 27.72
N PHE A 183 17.80 4.55 27.53
CA PHE A 183 17.40 3.64 28.59
C PHE A 183 18.21 2.37 28.50
N SER A 184 18.99 2.03 29.53
CA SER A 184 19.58 0.70 29.64
C SER A 184 18.51 -0.34 29.90
N VAL A 185 18.60 -1.48 29.22
CA VAL A 185 17.62 -2.58 29.23
C VAL A 185 18.36 -3.88 29.53
N ASN A 186 18.01 -4.53 30.64
CA ASN A 186 18.54 -5.84 31.02
C ASN A 186 17.37 -6.76 31.37
N LEU A 187 17.00 -7.64 30.44
CA LEU A 187 15.92 -8.60 30.58
C LEU A 187 16.50 -10.01 30.54
N ALA A 188 16.10 -10.87 31.47
CA ALA A 188 16.49 -12.27 31.48
C ALA A 188 15.34 -13.13 32.01
N PHE A 189 15.01 -14.20 31.30
CA PHE A 189 13.99 -15.17 31.70
C PHE A 189 14.27 -16.55 31.09
N GLN A 190 13.64 -17.59 31.61
CA GLN A 190 13.81 -18.97 31.14
C GLN A 190 12.47 -19.58 30.71
N LEU A 191 12.45 -20.25 29.55
CA LEU A 191 11.33 -21.02 29.03
C LEU A 191 11.67 -22.52 28.97
N SER A 192 10.64 -23.37 29.05
CA SER A 192 10.79 -24.84 28.97
C SER A 192 11.00 -25.29 27.53
N VAL A 193 12.19 -25.86 27.23
CA VAL A 193 12.57 -26.43 25.92
C VAL A 193 11.67 -27.59 25.45
N GLN A 194 11.04 -28.30 26.39
CA GLN A 194 10.35 -29.56 26.13
C GLN A 194 9.08 -29.43 25.28
N ASP A 195 8.53 -28.21 25.15
CA ASP A 195 7.25 -27.95 24.48
C ASP A 195 7.41 -27.39 23.04
N LEU A 196 8.65 -27.31 22.51
CA LEU A 196 8.88 -26.80 21.15
C LEU A 196 8.63 -27.86 20.08
N ASP A 197 7.59 -27.65 19.28
CA ASP A 197 7.32 -28.42 18.07
C ASP A 197 8.03 -27.83 16.85
N TRP A 198 9.18 -28.41 16.51
CA TRP A 198 10.00 -28.02 15.36
C TRP A 198 9.41 -28.41 14.00
N SER A 199 8.28 -29.11 13.94
CA SER A 199 7.70 -29.60 12.68
C SER A 199 7.29 -28.50 11.70
N ASN A 200 7.17 -27.24 12.16
CA ASN A 200 6.85 -26.08 11.31
C ASN A 200 8.00 -25.08 11.20
N TYR A 201 9.20 -25.41 11.70
CA TYR A 201 10.34 -24.50 11.68
C TYR A 201 11.05 -24.53 10.31
N ARG A 202 11.50 -23.35 9.87
CA ARG A 202 12.29 -23.19 8.65
C ARG A 202 13.77 -23.36 8.95
N PHE A 203 14.26 -24.55 8.63
CA PHE A 203 15.66 -24.92 8.79
C PHE A 203 16.53 -24.22 7.75
N ASP A 204 17.63 -23.63 8.18
CA ASP A 204 18.76 -23.34 7.31
C ASP A 204 19.50 -24.64 6.98
N TYR A 205 20.04 -24.74 5.77
CA TYR A 205 20.79 -25.92 5.33
C TYR A 205 21.98 -26.28 6.24
N SER A 206 22.54 -25.32 6.98
CA SER A 206 23.58 -25.62 7.97
C SER A 206 23.07 -26.37 9.21
N GLU A 207 21.78 -26.28 9.54
CA GLU A 207 21.16 -26.87 10.74
C GLU A 207 20.76 -28.33 10.53
N VAL A 208 20.48 -28.72 9.28
CA VAL A 208 19.84 -30.02 8.96
C VAL A 208 20.69 -31.24 9.34
N ASN A 209 22.01 -31.07 9.53
CA ASN A 209 22.90 -32.14 9.98
C ASN A 209 22.58 -32.64 11.40
N THR A 210 21.91 -31.82 12.21
CA THR A 210 21.49 -32.15 13.58
C THR A 210 19.98 -32.37 13.71
N ALA A 211 19.23 -32.13 12.63
CA ALA A 211 17.79 -32.31 12.60
C ALA A 211 17.42 -33.74 12.23
N GLN A 212 16.31 -34.25 12.80
CA GLN A 212 15.71 -35.48 12.29
C GLN A 212 15.08 -35.20 10.92
N PRO A 213 15.35 -35.98 9.86
CA PRO A 213 14.83 -35.71 8.53
C PRO A 213 13.31 -35.59 8.43
N GLU A 214 12.59 -36.23 9.35
CA GLU A 214 11.13 -36.20 9.45
C GLU A 214 10.57 -34.84 9.90
N HIS A 215 11.37 -34.06 10.65
CA HIS A 215 10.98 -32.74 11.15
C HIS A 215 11.22 -31.62 10.14
N VAL A 216 12.06 -31.85 9.13
CA VAL A 216 12.43 -30.84 8.13
C VAL A 216 11.29 -30.67 7.11
N THR A 217 10.35 -29.79 7.43
CA THR A 217 9.21 -29.45 6.54
C THR A 217 9.43 -28.15 5.77
N ALA A 218 10.32 -27.27 6.25
CA ALA A 218 10.71 -26.05 5.55
C ALA A 218 12.24 -25.91 5.57
N LEU A 219 12.84 -25.66 4.39
CA LEU A 219 14.27 -25.58 4.19
C LEU A 219 14.64 -24.32 3.41
N ILE A 220 15.63 -23.59 3.91
CA ILE A 220 16.27 -22.48 3.22
C ILE A 220 17.75 -22.78 2.97
N ILE A 221 18.19 -22.58 1.73
CA ILE A 221 19.58 -22.69 1.30
C ILE A 221 20.05 -21.33 0.80
N ARG A 222 21.07 -20.76 1.45
CA ARG A 222 21.63 -19.45 1.13
C ARG A 222 23.01 -19.57 0.51
N ASN A 223 23.26 -18.80 -0.55
CA ASN A 223 24.53 -18.79 -1.29
C ASN A 223 25.04 -20.21 -1.62
N PRO A 224 24.22 -21.08 -2.23
CA PRO A 224 24.73 -22.38 -2.66
C PRO A 224 25.93 -22.21 -3.60
N GLU A 225 27.01 -22.91 -3.28
CA GLU A 225 28.20 -23.02 -4.13
C GLU A 225 28.09 -24.18 -5.14
N PHE A 226 27.07 -25.02 -5.00
CA PHE A 226 26.80 -26.18 -5.85
C PHE A 226 26.00 -25.82 -7.11
N ASP A 227 26.19 -26.61 -8.18
CA ASP A 227 25.48 -26.46 -9.46
C ASP A 227 24.17 -27.27 -9.55
N THR A 228 24.01 -28.27 -8.69
CA THR A 228 22.79 -29.05 -8.48
C THR A 228 22.55 -29.25 -6.98
N LEU A 229 21.28 -29.38 -6.58
CA LEU A 229 20.90 -29.67 -5.20
C LEU A 229 21.59 -30.95 -4.67
N PRO A 230 22.20 -30.90 -3.47
CA PRO A 230 22.78 -32.05 -2.79
C PRO A 230 21.80 -33.21 -2.56
N ASP A 231 22.35 -34.42 -2.48
CA ASP A 231 21.58 -35.68 -2.47
C ASP A 231 20.74 -35.91 -1.22
N ASP A 232 21.21 -35.39 -0.09
CA ASP A 232 20.57 -35.39 1.23
C ASP A 232 19.29 -34.55 1.26
N VAL A 233 19.20 -33.48 0.46
CA VAL A 233 17.99 -32.65 0.36
C VAL A 233 16.78 -33.49 -0.08
N TYR A 234 16.97 -34.45 -0.98
CA TYR A 234 15.89 -35.35 -1.43
C TYR A 234 15.48 -36.40 -0.37
N SER A 235 16.17 -36.47 0.77
CA SER A 235 15.80 -37.35 1.88
C SER A 235 14.72 -36.75 2.79
N PHE A 236 14.51 -35.43 2.75
CA PHE A 236 13.48 -34.73 3.53
C PHE A 236 12.08 -34.92 2.93
N ARG A 237 11.49 -36.12 3.11
CA ARG A 237 10.22 -36.51 2.46
C ARG A 237 8.99 -35.72 2.91
N HIS A 238 9.10 -35.04 4.05
CA HIS A 238 8.07 -34.16 4.60
C HIS A 238 8.27 -32.69 4.23
N LEU A 239 9.24 -32.38 3.35
CA LEU A 239 9.51 -31.01 2.92
C LEU A 239 8.31 -30.45 2.15
N LYS A 240 7.74 -29.38 2.69
CA LYS A 240 6.66 -28.57 2.14
C LYS A 240 7.17 -27.28 1.50
N HIS A 241 8.23 -26.68 2.05
CA HIS A 241 8.75 -25.40 1.59
C HIS A 241 10.24 -25.48 1.32
N LEU A 242 10.66 -25.17 0.09
CA LEU A 242 12.07 -25.11 -0.30
C LEU A 242 12.40 -23.73 -0.87
N THR A 243 13.30 -23.01 -0.21
CA THR A 243 13.80 -21.71 -0.68
C THR A 243 15.30 -21.78 -0.94
N ILE A 244 15.74 -21.36 -2.13
CA ILE A 244 17.14 -21.23 -2.49
C ILE A 244 17.37 -19.81 -2.98
N GLN A 245 18.25 -19.08 -2.30
CA GLN A 245 18.46 -17.66 -2.61
C GLN A 245 19.90 -17.21 -2.43
N CYS A 246 20.25 -16.17 -3.18
CA CYS A 246 21.46 -15.41 -2.93
C CYS A 246 21.22 -14.51 -1.71
N HIS A 247 22.20 -14.48 -0.82
CA HIS A 247 22.19 -13.61 0.33
C HIS A 247 22.68 -12.22 -0.10
N ARG A 248 21.82 -11.21 0.08
CA ARG A 248 22.17 -9.83 -0.27
C ARG A 248 23.30 -9.33 0.62
N THR A 249 24.52 -9.25 0.10
CA THR A 249 25.65 -8.64 0.83
C THR A 249 25.55 -7.12 0.91
N ASN A 250 24.80 -6.48 -0.01
CA ASN A 250 24.49 -5.06 0.01
C ASN A 250 22.97 -4.84 -0.18
N PRO A 251 22.23 -4.36 0.85
CA PRO A 251 20.79 -4.14 0.77
C PRO A 251 20.40 -3.05 -0.25
N LYS A 252 21.33 -2.14 -0.59
CA LYS A 252 21.10 -1.09 -1.60
C LYS A 252 21.29 -1.58 -3.04
N GLN A 253 21.86 -2.78 -3.24
CA GLN A 253 22.10 -3.33 -4.57
C GLN A 253 20.80 -3.91 -5.14
N LYS A 254 20.43 -3.48 -6.36
CA LYS A 254 19.21 -3.97 -7.01
C LYS A 254 19.33 -5.47 -7.32
N PRO A 255 18.24 -6.26 -7.29
CA PRO A 255 18.29 -7.71 -7.47
C PRO A 255 19.03 -8.17 -8.73
N PHE A 256 18.81 -7.49 -9.85
CA PHE A 256 19.44 -7.79 -11.15
C PHE A 256 20.93 -7.42 -11.24
N GLN A 257 21.47 -6.70 -10.25
CA GLN A 257 22.91 -6.41 -10.16
C GLN A 257 23.66 -7.46 -9.36
N GLN A 258 22.96 -8.42 -8.73
CA GLN A 258 23.57 -9.46 -7.91
C GLN A 258 24.14 -10.57 -8.79
N GLN A 259 25.26 -11.15 -8.38
CA GLN A 259 25.77 -12.34 -9.04
C GLN A 259 24.74 -13.47 -8.92
N PRO A 260 24.46 -14.18 -10.03
CA PRO A 260 23.54 -15.31 -10.01
C PRO A 260 24.11 -16.45 -9.15
N LEU A 261 23.20 -17.26 -8.60
CA LEU A 261 23.52 -18.50 -7.91
C LEU A 261 24.32 -19.45 -8.82
N ALA A 262 25.19 -20.26 -8.20
CA ALA A 262 25.93 -21.30 -8.91
C ALA A 262 25.01 -22.41 -9.47
N LEU A 263 23.78 -22.52 -8.95
CA LEU A 263 22.78 -23.52 -9.31
C LEU A 263 22.36 -23.40 -10.79
N LYS A 264 22.55 -24.48 -11.55
CA LYS A 264 22.28 -24.60 -12.99
C LYS A 264 21.22 -25.64 -13.33
N HIS A 265 21.04 -26.65 -12.49
CA HIS A 265 20.19 -27.79 -12.78
C HIS A 265 19.31 -28.16 -11.58
N ILE A 266 18.10 -28.62 -11.89
CA ILE A 266 17.21 -29.29 -10.94
C ILE A 266 17.11 -30.76 -11.37
N SER A 267 17.50 -31.67 -10.48
CA SER A 267 17.45 -33.11 -10.75
C SER A 267 16.00 -33.61 -10.82
N PRO A 268 15.68 -34.61 -11.67
CA PRO A 268 14.41 -35.37 -11.63
C PRO A 268 14.04 -35.89 -10.23
N ARG A 269 15.05 -36.10 -9.37
CA ARG A 269 14.85 -36.48 -7.97
C ARG A 269 14.01 -35.48 -7.18
N ILE A 270 13.77 -34.25 -7.66
CA ILE A 270 12.86 -33.31 -7.01
C ILE A 270 11.46 -33.91 -6.79
N ALA A 271 11.01 -34.83 -7.64
CA ALA A 271 9.76 -35.57 -7.49
C ALA A 271 9.69 -36.46 -6.23
N ALA A 272 10.82 -36.70 -5.57
CA ALA A 272 10.92 -37.34 -4.26
C ALA A 272 10.19 -36.57 -3.15
N LEU A 273 10.05 -35.25 -3.31
CA LEU A 273 9.52 -34.31 -2.33
C LEU A 273 8.01 -34.14 -2.53
N THR A 274 7.24 -35.23 -2.48
CA THR A 274 5.83 -35.25 -2.91
C THR A 274 4.90 -34.35 -2.09
N GLN A 275 5.35 -33.87 -0.92
CA GLN A 275 4.61 -32.93 -0.07
C GLN A 275 4.97 -31.46 -0.33
N LEU A 276 5.82 -31.17 -1.33
CA LEU A 276 6.28 -29.81 -1.61
C LEU A 276 5.10 -28.94 -2.06
N GLU A 277 4.80 -27.93 -1.25
CA GLU A 277 3.76 -26.94 -1.44
C GLU A 277 4.30 -25.64 -2.03
N SER A 278 5.55 -25.28 -1.69
CA SER A 278 6.24 -24.13 -2.26
C SER A 278 7.69 -24.41 -2.62
N ILE A 279 8.08 -23.90 -3.79
CA ILE A 279 9.49 -23.86 -4.24
C ILE A 279 9.82 -22.46 -4.72
N SER A 280 10.89 -21.89 -4.17
CA SER A 280 11.36 -20.56 -4.53
C SER A 280 12.86 -20.60 -4.80
N ILE A 281 13.23 -20.41 -6.06
CA ILE A 281 14.61 -20.28 -6.51
C ILE A 281 14.70 -18.99 -7.32
N ASN A 282 15.51 -18.04 -6.88
CA ASN A 282 15.64 -16.74 -7.54
C ASN A 282 17.08 -16.48 -7.97
N ASN A 283 17.25 -15.82 -9.12
CA ASN A 283 18.56 -15.40 -9.63
C ASN A 283 19.52 -16.58 -9.81
N ALA A 284 19.07 -17.65 -10.48
CA ALA A 284 19.86 -18.84 -10.78
C ALA A 284 20.16 -18.97 -12.28
N LEU A 285 20.91 -19.99 -12.67
CA LEU A 285 21.32 -20.26 -14.06
C LEU A 285 20.57 -21.46 -14.65
N ILE A 286 19.29 -21.62 -14.28
CA ILE A 286 18.45 -22.77 -14.63
C ILE A 286 17.72 -22.51 -15.95
N GLU A 287 18.19 -23.13 -17.03
CA GLU A 287 17.56 -22.94 -18.36
C GLU A 287 16.31 -23.81 -18.57
N GLN A 288 16.20 -24.94 -17.87
CA GLN A 288 15.12 -25.92 -18.01
C GLN A 288 14.81 -26.60 -16.66
N LEU A 289 13.54 -26.94 -16.45
CA LEU A 289 13.08 -27.78 -15.34
C LEU A 289 12.91 -29.23 -15.82
N PRO A 290 13.12 -30.24 -14.96
CA PRO A 290 12.83 -31.63 -15.29
C PRO A 290 11.32 -31.87 -15.44
N ASP A 291 10.91 -32.75 -16.36
CA ASP A 291 9.49 -33.11 -16.56
C ASP A 291 8.85 -33.64 -15.28
N GLU A 292 9.63 -34.31 -14.42
CA GLU A 292 9.18 -34.88 -13.16
C GLU A 292 8.70 -33.84 -12.13
N ILE A 293 9.03 -32.55 -12.31
CA ILE A 293 8.54 -31.49 -11.41
C ILE A 293 6.99 -31.46 -11.36
N VAL A 294 6.31 -31.92 -12.41
CA VAL A 294 4.84 -31.97 -12.50
C VAL A 294 4.23 -33.04 -11.59
N GLN A 295 5.04 -33.94 -11.03
CA GLN A 295 4.60 -34.92 -10.03
C GLN A 295 4.33 -34.27 -8.67
N LEU A 296 4.81 -33.05 -8.45
CA LEU A 296 4.61 -32.27 -7.22
C LEU A 296 3.23 -31.61 -7.20
N ARG A 297 2.18 -32.44 -7.10
CA ARG A 297 0.77 -31.99 -7.22
C ARG A 297 0.29 -31.06 -6.09
N ALA A 298 1.05 -30.97 -4.99
CA ALA A 298 0.77 -30.08 -3.87
C ALA A 298 1.29 -28.65 -4.08
N LEU A 299 2.10 -28.40 -5.13
CA LEU A 299 2.66 -27.07 -5.40
C LEU A 299 1.54 -26.04 -5.57
N ASN A 300 1.52 -25.08 -4.64
CA ASN A 300 0.63 -23.94 -4.65
C ASN A 300 1.38 -22.62 -4.92
N THR A 301 2.68 -22.58 -4.64
CA THR A 301 3.51 -21.38 -4.82
C THR A 301 4.83 -21.76 -5.50
N VAL A 302 5.08 -21.18 -6.68
CA VAL A 302 6.31 -21.43 -7.44
C VAL A 302 6.95 -20.09 -7.81
N ASN A 303 8.24 -19.93 -7.48
CA ASN A 303 9.04 -18.80 -7.92
C ASN A 303 10.33 -19.30 -8.57
N PHE A 304 10.49 -18.99 -9.86
CA PHE A 304 11.72 -19.19 -10.63
C PHE A 304 12.13 -17.89 -11.33
N SER A 305 11.91 -16.74 -10.69
CA SER A 305 12.26 -15.46 -11.29
C SER A 305 13.78 -15.31 -11.43
N LEU A 306 14.23 -14.65 -12.50
CA LEU A 306 15.64 -14.44 -12.83
C LEU A 306 16.45 -15.75 -12.99
N CYS A 307 15.82 -16.84 -13.47
CA CYS A 307 16.48 -18.14 -13.61
C CYS A 307 17.01 -18.44 -15.02
N ARG A 308 16.66 -17.64 -16.04
CA ARG A 308 16.94 -17.87 -17.48
C ARG A 308 16.14 -19.01 -18.11
N LEU A 309 15.00 -19.37 -17.53
CA LEU A 309 14.12 -20.39 -18.08
C LEU A 309 13.67 -20.02 -19.49
N LYS A 310 13.78 -20.96 -20.44
CA LYS A 310 13.31 -20.78 -21.82
C LYS A 310 11.85 -21.22 -22.00
N SER A 311 11.41 -22.18 -21.19
CA SER A 311 10.05 -22.71 -21.18
C SER A 311 9.83 -23.49 -19.88
N LEU A 312 8.58 -23.90 -19.65
CA LEU A 312 8.19 -24.86 -18.62
C LEU A 312 7.68 -26.13 -19.32
N PRO A 313 7.78 -27.33 -18.68
CA PRO A 313 7.16 -28.55 -19.21
C PRO A 313 5.67 -28.33 -19.53
N GLU A 314 5.16 -28.90 -20.63
CA GLU A 314 3.78 -28.61 -21.09
C GLU A 314 2.73 -28.88 -20.01
N THR A 315 2.87 -29.99 -19.28
CA THR A 315 1.95 -30.37 -18.18
C THR A 315 2.13 -29.56 -16.90
N PHE A 316 3.16 -28.71 -16.81
CA PHE A 316 3.34 -27.78 -15.69
C PHE A 316 2.16 -26.80 -15.61
N TRP A 317 1.66 -26.37 -16.77
CA TRP A 317 0.51 -25.48 -16.92
C TRP A 317 -0.83 -26.12 -16.56
N GLN A 318 -0.82 -27.30 -15.92
CA GLN A 318 -1.99 -28.04 -15.46
C GLN A 318 -1.87 -28.47 -13.99
N LEU A 319 -0.93 -27.90 -13.23
CA LEU A 319 -0.76 -28.18 -11.81
C LEU A 319 -2.02 -27.76 -11.02
N PRO A 320 -2.72 -28.71 -10.35
CA PRO A 320 -4.08 -28.47 -9.88
C PRO A 320 -4.14 -27.53 -8.67
N ALA A 321 -3.09 -27.47 -7.85
CA ALA A 321 -3.05 -26.68 -6.63
C ALA A 321 -2.40 -25.29 -6.80
N LEU A 322 -1.87 -24.97 -8.00
CA LEU A 322 -1.05 -23.78 -8.21
C LEU A 322 -1.87 -22.49 -8.06
N LYS A 323 -1.45 -21.61 -7.16
CA LYS A 323 -2.08 -20.31 -6.86
C LYS A 323 -1.20 -19.13 -7.24
N PHE A 324 0.10 -19.24 -7.02
CA PHE A 324 1.06 -18.16 -7.26
C PHE A 324 2.21 -18.67 -8.11
N LEU A 325 2.41 -18.06 -9.28
CA LEU A 325 3.47 -18.42 -10.23
C LEU A 325 4.28 -17.19 -10.61
N PHE A 326 5.54 -17.14 -10.18
CA PHE A 326 6.45 -16.02 -10.42
C PHE A 326 7.62 -16.46 -11.32
N LEU A 327 7.64 -15.90 -12.53
CA LEU A 327 8.56 -16.23 -13.61
C LEU A 327 9.20 -14.97 -14.21
N SER A 328 9.24 -13.87 -13.46
CA SER A 328 9.77 -12.58 -13.93
C SER A 328 11.25 -12.70 -14.35
N GLY A 329 11.65 -12.01 -15.42
CA GLY A 329 13.06 -11.92 -15.83
C GLY A 329 13.65 -13.24 -16.34
N ASN A 330 12.87 -14.01 -17.09
CA ASN A 330 13.32 -15.24 -17.76
C ASN A 330 13.39 -15.04 -19.29
N HIS A 331 13.49 -16.13 -20.04
CA HIS A 331 13.53 -16.16 -21.50
C HIS A 331 12.34 -16.93 -22.08
N ILE A 332 11.20 -16.93 -21.37
CA ILE A 332 9.99 -17.65 -21.79
C ILE A 332 9.42 -16.96 -23.02
N SER A 333 9.30 -17.68 -24.13
CA SER A 333 8.76 -17.15 -25.38
C SER A 333 7.26 -17.39 -25.55
N ASP A 334 6.72 -18.43 -24.91
CA ASP A 334 5.35 -18.88 -25.12
C ASP A 334 4.73 -19.47 -23.83
N ILE A 335 3.42 -19.29 -23.69
CA ILE A 335 2.56 -19.97 -22.70
C ILE A 335 1.50 -20.72 -23.50
N PRO A 336 1.26 -22.03 -23.28
CA PRO A 336 0.39 -22.82 -24.13
C PRO A 336 -1.09 -22.45 -23.95
N GLU A 337 -1.86 -22.43 -25.05
CA GLU A 337 -3.31 -22.20 -25.03
C GLU A 337 -4.07 -23.29 -24.23
N SER A 338 -3.47 -24.46 -24.06
CA SER A 338 -3.98 -25.59 -23.26
C SER A 338 -3.79 -25.43 -21.74
N LEU A 339 -3.28 -24.29 -21.26
CA LEU A 339 -3.12 -24.04 -19.84
C LEU A 339 -4.45 -24.19 -19.09
N ASN A 340 -4.40 -24.81 -17.92
CA ASN A 340 -5.54 -24.98 -17.04
C ASN A 340 -5.07 -25.02 -15.57
N LEU A 341 -5.00 -23.85 -14.96
CA LEU A 341 -4.61 -23.68 -13.55
C LEU A 341 -5.82 -23.12 -12.78
N PRO A 342 -6.77 -23.98 -12.36
CA PRO A 342 -8.09 -23.53 -11.89
C PRO A 342 -8.04 -22.69 -10.61
N ASN A 343 -6.94 -22.76 -9.86
CA ASN A 343 -6.72 -22.04 -8.61
C ASN A 343 -5.74 -20.87 -8.75
N LEU A 344 -5.27 -20.55 -9.97
CA LEU A 344 -4.24 -19.53 -10.17
C LEU A 344 -4.80 -18.14 -9.86
N ARG A 345 -4.16 -17.47 -8.90
CA ARG A 345 -4.51 -16.12 -8.44
C ARG A 345 -3.56 -15.05 -8.94
N SER A 346 -2.27 -15.39 -9.04
CA SER A 346 -1.24 -14.46 -9.51
C SER A 346 -0.29 -15.15 -10.47
N LEU A 347 -0.10 -14.53 -11.63
CA LEU A 347 0.90 -14.90 -12.62
C LEU A 347 1.80 -13.69 -12.86
N ASN A 348 3.10 -13.81 -12.59
CA ASN A 348 4.10 -12.83 -13.01
C ASN A 348 4.99 -13.43 -14.09
N VAL A 349 4.91 -12.86 -15.29
CA VAL A 349 5.73 -13.19 -16.47
C VAL A 349 6.41 -11.94 -17.03
N GLU A 350 6.62 -10.92 -16.21
CA GLU A 350 7.30 -9.69 -16.63
C GLU A 350 8.72 -9.98 -17.15
N TYR A 351 9.20 -9.13 -18.05
CA TYR A 351 10.57 -9.20 -18.59
C TYR A 351 10.92 -10.60 -19.15
N ASN A 352 10.01 -11.16 -19.95
CA ASN A 352 10.21 -12.39 -20.70
C ASN A 352 10.30 -12.08 -22.21
N GLN A 353 10.07 -13.08 -23.07
CA GLN A 353 10.12 -12.95 -24.54
C GLN A 353 8.75 -13.25 -25.17
N LEU A 354 7.66 -13.03 -24.43
CA LEU A 354 6.31 -13.32 -24.88
C LEU A 354 5.89 -12.37 -26.00
N LYS A 355 5.43 -12.93 -27.11
CA LYS A 355 4.85 -12.16 -28.23
C LYS A 355 3.35 -11.97 -28.11
N THR A 356 2.69 -12.79 -27.30
CA THR A 356 1.26 -12.73 -27.01
C THR A 356 0.96 -13.41 -25.67
N LEU A 357 -0.31 -13.39 -25.26
CA LEU A 357 -0.83 -14.14 -24.12
C LEU A 357 -1.98 -15.05 -24.60
N PRO A 358 -2.04 -16.31 -24.12
CA PRO A 358 -3.12 -17.24 -24.48
C PRO A 358 -4.46 -16.76 -23.93
N ILE A 359 -5.51 -16.80 -24.77
CA ILE A 359 -6.84 -16.27 -24.40
C ILE A 359 -7.44 -17.02 -23.21
N ALA A 360 -7.03 -18.27 -22.96
CA ALA A 360 -7.35 -19.03 -21.76
C ALA A 360 -7.11 -18.26 -20.44
N LEU A 361 -6.10 -17.39 -20.33
CA LEU A 361 -5.85 -16.59 -19.12
C LEU A 361 -7.02 -15.64 -18.80
N SER A 362 -7.66 -15.07 -19.82
CA SER A 362 -8.82 -14.17 -19.65
C SER A 362 -10.07 -14.87 -19.10
N LYS A 363 -10.07 -16.21 -19.10
CA LYS A 363 -11.20 -17.05 -18.66
C LYS A 363 -10.94 -17.75 -17.33
N MET A 364 -9.80 -17.49 -16.69
CA MET A 364 -9.46 -18.10 -15.41
C MET A 364 -10.30 -17.50 -14.28
N PRO A 365 -11.06 -18.32 -13.52
CA PRO A 365 -12.05 -17.82 -12.58
C PRO A 365 -11.44 -17.15 -11.35
N GLU A 366 -10.22 -17.55 -10.95
CA GLU A 366 -9.55 -17.07 -9.74
C GLU A 366 -8.41 -16.09 -10.02
N LEU A 367 -8.14 -15.75 -11.30
CA LEU A 367 -6.99 -14.92 -11.65
C LEU A 367 -7.25 -13.45 -11.29
N ILE A 368 -6.46 -12.93 -10.35
CA ILE A 368 -6.58 -11.57 -9.82
C ILE A 368 -5.46 -10.68 -10.36
N ASN A 369 -4.25 -11.22 -10.48
CA ASN A 369 -3.08 -10.46 -10.91
C ASN A 369 -2.34 -11.17 -12.06
N LEU A 370 -2.14 -10.46 -13.17
CA LEU A 370 -1.37 -10.87 -14.33
C LEU A 370 -0.35 -9.79 -14.67
N TYR A 371 0.87 -9.94 -14.19
CA TYR A 371 1.97 -9.03 -14.47
C TYR A 371 2.71 -9.48 -15.73
N ALA A 372 2.70 -8.65 -16.76
CA ALA A 372 3.24 -9.03 -18.07
C ALA A 372 4.09 -7.94 -18.75
N ARG A 373 4.40 -6.85 -18.04
CA ARG A 373 5.26 -5.73 -18.47
C ARG A 373 6.60 -6.21 -19.04
N GLY A 374 7.13 -5.47 -20.01
CA GLY A 374 8.49 -5.70 -20.51
C GLY A 374 8.63 -6.95 -21.37
N ASN A 375 7.54 -7.42 -21.97
CA ASN A 375 7.53 -8.43 -23.01
C ASN A 375 7.40 -7.78 -24.40
N PRO A 376 7.99 -8.37 -25.46
CA PRO A 376 7.88 -7.86 -26.83
C PRO A 376 6.54 -8.27 -27.47
N PHE A 377 5.42 -7.86 -26.87
CA PHE A 377 4.09 -8.18 -27.38
C PHE A 377 3.90 -7.62 -28.80
N GLU A 378 3.56 -8.52 -29.73
CA GLU A 378 3.19 -8.16 -31.11
C GLU A 378 1.66 -8.00 -31.23
N TYR A 379 0.90 -8.77 -30.44
CA TYR A 379 -0.55 -8.66 -30.33
C TYR A 379 -1.07 -9.26 -29.02
N LEU A 380 -2.21 -8.77 -28.56
CA LEU A 380 -3.03 -9.42 -27.52
C LEU A 380 -4.48 -9.53 -28.00
N ASP A 381 -5.16 -10.59 -27.61
CA ASP A 381 -6.59 -10.74 -27.89
C ASP A 381 -7.40 -9.62 -27.22
N ASN A 382 -8.46 -9.12 -27.87
CA ASN A 382 -9.32 -8.05 -27.32
C ASN A 382 -9.97 -8.42 -25.97
N ALA A 383 -10.06 -9.71 -25.64
CA ALA A 383 -10.45 -10.17 -24.31
C ALA A 383 -9.58 -9.56 -23.19
N PHE A 384 -8.33 -9.18 -23.49
CA PHE A 384 -7.41 -8.56 -22.53
C PHE A 384 -7.54 -7.04 -22.40
N LYS A 385 -8.24 -6.36 -23.32
CA LYS A 385 -8.29 -4.89 -23.36
C LYS A 385 -8.79 -4.28 -22.05
N TYR A 386 -9.86 -4.85 -21.49
CA TYR A 386 -10.49 -4.43 -20.23
C TYR A 386 -10.34 -5.48 -19.14
N PHE A 387 -9.46 -6.47 -19.33
CA PHE A 387 -9.23 -7.53 -18.37
C PHE A 387 -8.46 -6.97 -17.17
N GLN A 388 -9.20 -6.65 -16.11
CA GLN A 388 -8.68 -6.01 -14.89
C GLN A 388 -7.42 -6.68 -14.32
N PRO A 389 -7.28 -8.03 -14.33
CA PRO A 389 -6.06 -8.65 -13.84
C PRO A 389 -4.80 -8.28 -14.62
N LEU A 390 -4.88 -7.91 -15.91
CA LEU A 390 -3.71 -7.59 -16.73
C LEU A 390 -3.10 -6.24 -16.32
N GLN A 391 -1.93 -6.33 -15.69
CA GLN A 391 -1.11 -5.21 -15.28
C GLN A 391 -0.16 -4.84 -16.42
N LEU A 392 -0.58 -3.86 -17.21
CA LEU A 392 0.20 -3.14 -18.21
C LEU A 392 -0.05 -1.65 -18.00
N ASP A 393 0.98 -0.83 -18.23
CA ASP A 393 0.78 0.61 -18.21
C ASP A 393 -0.03 1.10 -19.42
N PHE A 394 -0.48 2.36 -19.35
CA PHE A 394 -1.39 2.92 -20.34
C PHE A 394 -0.79 2.92 -21.75
N GLU A 395 0.51 3.26 -21.88
CA GLU A 395 1.20 3.30 -23.17
C GLU A 395 1.40 1.88 -23.76
N GLU A 396 1.72 0.89 -22.92
CA GLU A 396 1.75 -0.52 -23.33
C GLU A 396 0.37 -0.98 -23.84
N LYS A 397 -0.72 -0.63 -23.13
CA LYS A 397 -2.09 -0.97 -23.58
C LYS A 397 -2.45 -0.28 -24.88
N LYS A 398 -2.12 1.01 -25.02
CA LYS A 398 -2.39 1.80 -26.23
C LYS A 398 -1.60 1.30 -27.45
N ALA A 399 -0.41 0.75 -27.25
CA ALA A 399 0.36 0.11 -28.31
C ALA A 399 -0.25 -1.22 -28.78
N LEU A 400 -1.03 -1.90 -27.93
CA LEU A 400 -1.54 -3.26 -28.18
C LEU A 400 -3.02 -3.32 -28.55
N PHE A 401 -3.80 -2.33 -28.15
CA PHE A 401 -5.25 -2.27 -28.37
C PHE A 401 -5.64 -0.96 -29.04
N ASP A 402 -6.73 -0.99 -29.80
CA ASP A 402 -7.40 0.24 -30.21
C ASP A 402 -8.04 0.87 -28.97
N PHE A 403 -7.38 1.90 -28.43
CA PHE A 403 -7.79 2.61 -27.23
C PHE A 403 -8.60 3.87 -27.54
N SER A 404 -9.15 4.00 -28.75
CA SER A 404 -10.02 5.13 -29.12
C SER A 404 -11.21 5.25 -28.17
N TYR A 405 -11.51 6.47 -27.73
CA TYR A 405 -12.72 6.74 -26.95
C TYR A 405 -13.95 6.76 -27.87
N MET A 406 -14.95 5.92 -27.57
CA MET A 406 -16.11 5.73 -28.44
C MET A 406 -17.30 6.65 -28.10
N GLY A 407 -17.15 7.55 -27.14
CA GLY A 407 -18.27 8.34 -26.62
C GLY A 407 -19.25 7.47 -25.83
N VAL A 408 -20.09 8.12 -25.03
CA VAL A 408 -21.16 7.46 -24.26
C VAL A 408 -22.23 6.80 -25.15
N ASP A 409 -22.48 7.35 -26.33
CA ASP A 409 -23.46 6.86 -27.31
C ASP A 409 -22.88 5.86 -28.33
N GLY A 410 -21.56 5.65 -28.31
CA GLY A 410 -20.85 4.77 -29.23
C GLY A 410 -20.54 5.40 -30.60
N CYS A 411 -20.83 6.68 -30.81
CA CYS A 411 -20.64 7.38 -32.08
C CYS A 411 -19.23 8.01 -32.24
N GLY A 412 -18.34 7.84 -31.25
CA GLY A 412 -17.03 8.47 -31.18
C GLY A 412 -17.04 9.80 -30.44
N VAL A 413 -15.96 10.57 -30.61
CA VAL A 413 -15.80 11.89 -29.98
C VAL A 413 -16.33 13.01 -30.87
N ILE A 414 -16.82 14.08 -30.26
CA ILE A 414 -17.09 15.37 -30.92
C ILE A 414 -15.96 16.34 -30.63
N ASP A 415 -15.71 17.30 -31.53
CA ASP A 415 -14.68 18.34 -31.31
C ASP A 415 -15.05 19.28 -30.15
N TRP A 416 -14.04 19.73 -29.40
CA TRP A 416 -14.17 20.76 -28.35
C TRP A 416 -13.07 21.82 -28.47
N ASP A 417 -13.29 22.98 -27.83
CA ASP A 417 -12.28 24.02 -27.68
C ASP A 417 -11.63 23.92 -26.29
N ASP A 418 -10.35 23.52 -26.23
CA ASP A 418 -9.62 23.39 -24.96
C ASP A 418 -9.52 24.70 -24.18
N LYS A 419 -9.68 25.86 -24.84
CA LYS A 419 -9.70 27.17 -24.16
C LYS A 419 -10.84 27.30 -23.17
N LEU A 420 -11.91 26.50 -23.30
CA LEU A 420 -13.00 26.47 -22.32
C LEU A 420 -12.51 26.05 -20.93
N PHE A 421 -11.47 25.22 -20.86
CA PHE A 421 -10.96 24.60 -19.63
C PHE A 421 -9.68 25.27 -19.11
N GLN A 422 -9.10 26.20 -19.87
CA GLN A 422 -7.83 26.86 -19.56
C GLN A 422 -8.04 28.32 -19.17
N VAL A 423 -7.07 28.90 -18.46
CA VAL A 423 -7.06 30.33 -18.13
C VAL A 423 -6.78 31.14 -19.40
N ASP A 424 -7.61 32.17 -19.66
CA ASP A 424 -7.32 33.10 -20.76
C ASP A 424 -6.29 34.15 -20.30
N LEU A 425 -5.03 33.90 -20.64
CA LEU A 425 -3.91 34.79 -20.28
C LEU A 425 -4.00 36.20 -20.90
N GLN A 426 -4.96 36.46 -21.80
CA GLN A 426 -5.18 37.78 -22.42
C GLN A 426 -6.43 38.49 -21.88
N SER A 427 -7.23 37.84 -21.04
CA SER A 427 -8.47 38.39 -20.49
C SER A 427 -8.16 39.29 -19.28
N GLU A 428 -8.61 40.55 -19.31
CA GLU A 428 -8.60 41.45 -18.15
C GLU A 428 -9.63 41.03 -17.07
N ASN A 429 -10.52 40.07 -17.37
CA ASN A 429 -11.64 39.66 -16.52
C ASN A 429 -11.37 38.40 -15.66
N ASP A 430 -10.19 37.77 -15.73
CA ASP A 430 -9.89 36.49 -15.05
C ASP A 430 -9.14 36.65 -13.68
N PHE A 431 -9.14 37.86 -13.09
CA PHE A 431 -8.90 38.17 -11.65
C PHE A 431 -7.49 37.91 -11.01
N ASP A 432 -7.35 38.42 -9.77
CA ASP A 432 -6.12 38.73 -9.00
C ASP A 432 -5.05 37.63 -8.86
N ASP A 433 -5.43 36.35 -8.94
CA ASP A 433 -4.49 35.23 -8.76
C ASP A 433 -3.48 35.15 -9.89
N LEU A 434 -3.86 35.49 -11.13
CA LEU A 434 -2.94 35.40 -12.28
C LEU A 434 -1.75 36.35 -12.12
N MET A 435 -1.98 37.58 -11.62
CA MET A 435 -0.90 38.52 -11.34
C MET A 435 0.02 38.01 -10.21
N GLN A 436 -0.56 37.41 -9.17
CA GLN A 436 0.21 36.84 -8.06
C GLN A 436 1.06 35.66 -8.54
N ILE A 437 0.53 34.78 -9.38
CA ILE A 437 1.24 33.65 -9.98
C ILE A 437 2.36 34.13 -10.90
N GLN A 438 2.08 35.13 -11.76
CA GLN A 438 3.12 35.74 -12.59
C GLN A 438 4.26 36.31 -11.75
N ASN A 439 3.95 36.95 -10.63
CA ASN A 439 4.95 37.47 -9.69
C ASN A 439 5.73 36.36 -8.97
N ILE A 440 5.07 35.26 -8.56
CA ILE A 440 5.75 34.06 -8.02
C ILE A 440 6.79 33.55 -9.02
N ILE A 441 6.37 33.35 -10.27
CA ILE A 441 7.26 32.85 -11.33
C ILE A 441 8.41 33.83 -11.60
N GLU A 442 8.12 35.13 -11.63
CA GLU A 442 9.09 36.20 -11.90
C GLU A 442 10.17 36.29 -10.82
N GLN A 443 9.83 35.96 -9.57
CA GLN A 443 10.76 35.92 -8.43
C GLN A 443 11.55 34.60 -8.33
N SER A 444 11.15 33.57 -9.08
CA SER A 444 11.80 32.26 -9.08
C SER A 444 12.96 32.18 -10.06
N GLN A 445 13.80 31.15 -9.91
CA GLN A 445 14.81 30.82 -10.93
C GLN A 445 14.19 30.32 -12.26
N PHE A 446 12.90 30.00 -12.28
CA PHE A 446 12.17 29.45 -13.42
C PHE A 446 11.48 30.52 -14.28
N LYS A 447 11.74 31.82 -14.02
CA LYS A 447 11.27 32.94 -14.87
C LYS A 447 11.38 32.69 -16.39
N PRO A 448 12.46 32.11 -16.95
CA PRO A 448 12.53 31.82 -18.39
C PRO A 448 11.46 30.84 -18.91
N LEU A 449 10.80 30.10 -18.01
CA LEU A 449 9.75 29.12 -18.29
C LEU A 449 8.35 29.66 -17.99
N GLN A 450 8.18 30.97 -17.85
CA GLN A 450 6.90 31.57 -17.43
C GLN A 450 5.72 31.13 -18.29
N LYS A 451 5.80 31.27 -19.61
CA LYS A 451 4.70 30.86 -20.50
C LYS A 451 4.39 29.35 -20.38
N PRO A 452 5.38 28.44 -20.47
CA PRO A 452 5.15 27.01 -20.22
C PRO A 452 4.52 26.67 -18.87
N ILE A 453 4.84 27.41 -17.80
CA ILE A 453 4.24 27.21 -16.48
C ILE A 453 2.78 27.69 -16.47
N LEU A 454 2.51 28.88 -17.03
CA LEU A 454 1.16 29.43 -17.13
C LEU A 454 0.23 28.57 -18.00
N ASP A 455 0.76 27.88 -19.00
CA ASP A 455 0.01 26.97 -19.88
C ASP A 455 -0.52 25.71 -19.16
N LEU A 456 -0.05 25.44 -17.95
CA LEU A 456 -0.54 24.34 -17.12
C LEU A 456 -1.73 24.72 -16.23
N LEU A 457 -2.13 25.99 -16.20
CA LEU A 457 -3.23 26.45 -15.35
C LEU A 457 -4.59 26.04 -15.92
N LYS A 458 -5.38 25.32 -15.12
CA LYS A 458 -6.79 25.06 -15.40
C LYS A 458 -7.66 26.19 -14.86
N ARG A 459 -8.66 26.61 -15.64
CA ARG A 459 -9.73 27.50 -15.17
C ARG A 459 -10.71 26.70 -14.32
N SER A 460 -10.79 27.00 -13.02
CA SER A 460 -11.45 26.14 -12.04
C SER A 460 -12.63 26.84 -11.37
N ILE A 461 -13.68 26.09 -11.06
CA ILE A 461 -14.70 26.55 -10.11
C ILE A 461 -14.33 26.00 -8.74
N LEU A 462 -14.15 26.90 -7.78
CA LEU A 462 -13.74 26.58 -6.42
C LEU A 462 -14.94 26.76 -5.47
N PHE A 463 -15.09 25.83 -4.55
CA PHE A 463 -16.15 25.84 -3.54
C PHE A 463 -15.54 25.95 -2.15
N HIS A 464 -16.09 26.84 -1.36
CA HIS A 464 -15.71 27.05 0.03
C HIS A 464 -16.92 26.87 0.94
N GLN A 465 -16.72 26.27 2.11
CA GLN A 465 -17.72 26.28 3.16
C GLN A 465 -17.94 27.72 3.64
N CYS A 466 -19.19 28.17 3.66
CA CYS A 466 -19.53 29.44 4.29
C CYS A 466 -19.24 29.34 5.80
N THR A 467 -18.10 29.86 6.26
CA THR A 467 -17.82 29.93 7.70
C THR A 467 -18.71 31.00 8.33
N ALA A 468 -19.40 30.66 9.42
CA ALA A 468 -20.17 31.62 10.22
C ALA A 468 -19.29 32.64 11.00
N ALA A 469 -18.02 32.82 10.60
CA ALA A 469 -17.00 33.54 11.37
C ALA A 469 -16.82 35.02 10.97
N GLU A 470 -17.68 35.58 10.10
CA GLU A 470 -17.73 37.04 9.84
C GLU A 470 -19.01 37.72 10.32
N ASN A 471 -19.82 37.06 11.16
CA ASN A 471 -20.90 37.72 11.90
C ASN A 471 -20.62 37.65 13.41
N THR A 472 -20.05 38.72 13.96
CA THR A 472 -20.10 39.02 15.39
C THR A 472 -21.55 39.31 15.81
N ILE A 473 -22.40 38.28 15.90
CA ILE A 473 -23.67 38.35 16.61
C ILE A 473 -23.92 37.01 17.33
N SER A 474 -23.63 37.03 18.64
CA SER A 474 -24.16 36.19 19.72
C SER A 474 -24.53 34.73 19.42
N GLU A 475 -23.87 33.84 20.17
CA GLU A 475 -24.35 32.52 20.57
C GLU A 475 -25.85 32.55 20.92
N ASN A 476 -26.70 32.23 19.94
CA ASN A 476 -28.11 31.76 20.03
C ASN A 476 -28.84 31.94 18.69
N LYS A 477 -28.27 31.39 17.61
CA LYS A 477 -29.08 30.95 16.46
C LYS A 477 -28.75 29.50 16.15
N ILE A 478 -29.49 28.64 16.83
CA ILE A 478 -29.95 27.37 16.26
C ILE A 478 -30.41 27.66 14.82
N TYR A 479 -30.04 26.82 13.85
CA TYR A 479 -30.56 26.82 12.47
C TYR A 479 -32.07 26.47 12.43
N GLU A 480 -32.88 27.13 13.24
CA GLU A 480 -34.34 27.09 13.18
C GLU A 480 -34.80 28.32 12.41
N ASN A 481 -35.40 28.09 11.24
CA ASN A 481 -36.10 29.06 10.37
C ASN A 481 -35.29 29.97 9.44
N THR A 482 -34.32 29.41 8.70
CA THR A 482 -34.03 29.95 7.36
C THR A 482 -34.65 29.00 6.34
N LEU A 483 -35.58 29.48 5.51
CA LEU A 483 -36.14 28.69 4.41
C LEU A 483 -34.98 28.22 3.53
N ILE A 484 -34.68 26.91 3.54
CA ILE A 484 -33.71 26.33 2.61
C ILE A 484 -34.31 26.44 1.21
N GLU A 485 -33.77 27.34 0.40
CA GLU A 485 -34.23 27.54 -0.97
C GLU A 485 -33.83 26.33 -1.84
N THR A 486 -34.82 25.75 -2.50
CA THR A 486 -34.65 24.64 -3.44
C THR A 486 -33.76 25.05 -4.61
N GLY A 487 -32.82 24.18 -4.99
CA GLY A 487 -31.99 24.35 -6.18
C GLY A 487 -30.70 25.16 -5.97
N ARG A 488 -30.29 25.45 -4.73
CA ARG A 488 -28.97 26.04 -4.46
C ARG A 488 -27.85 25.02 -4.62
N THR A 489 -26.64 25.48 -4.90
CA THR A 489 -25.45 24.63 -4.83
C THR A 489 -25.10 24.32 -3.37
N HIS A 490 -24.99 23.04 -3.04
CA HIS A 490 -24.63 22.58 -1.70
C HIS A 490 -23.97 21.20 -1.74
N PHE A 491 -23.29 20.87 -0.65
CA PHE A 491 -22.75 19.54 -0.39
C PHE A 491 -23.41 19.00 0.89
N GLY A 492 -23.49 17.67 1.00
CA GLY A 492 -24.19 16.99 2.07
C GLY A 492 -25.69 17.30 2.12
N GLY A 493 -26.40 16.69 3.07
CA GLY A 493 -27.85 16.76 3.22
C GLY A 493 -28.60 15.91 2.21
N MET A 494 -29.72 16.43 1.71
CA MET A 494 -30.59 15.73 0.75
C MET A 494 -30.74 16.52 -0.55
N PRO A 495 -30.87 15.84 -1.70
CA PRO A 495 -30.97 16.48 -3.01
C PRO A 495 -32.38 16.99 -3.30
N ASP A 496 -32.48 18.11 -4.01
CA ASP A 496 -33.75 18.69 -4.48
C ASP A 496 -34.24 18.05 -5.79
N LEU A 497 -34.26 16.71 -5.88
CA LEU A 497 -34.65 16.00 -7.11
C LEU A 497 -36.12 16.30 -7.52
N PRO A 498 -36.44 16.26 -8.83
CA PRO A 498 -37.80 16.49 -9.33
C PRO A 498 -38.86 15.62 -8.64
N LEU A 499 -40.06 16.15 -8.47
CA LEU A 499 -41.14 15.44 -7.75
C LEU A 499 -41.48 14.06 -8.35
N SER A 500 -41.30 13.91 -9.66
CA SER A 500 -41.50 12.65 -10.40
C SER A 500 -40.41 11.61 -10.16
N MET A 501 -39.29 11.98 -9.54
CA MET A 501 -38.12 11.12 -9.36
C MET A 501 -38.05 10.57 -7.93
N HIS A 502 -37.83 9.26 -7.82
CA HIS A 502 -37.52 8.57 -6.57
C HIS A 502 -36.05 8.77 -6.19
N TYR A 503 -35.71 8.53 -4.92
CA TYR A 503 -34.31 8.55 -4.50
C TYR A 503 -33.53 7.44 -5.21
N PRO A 504 -32.29 7.67 -5.69
CA PRO A 504 -31.53 6.67 -6.43
C PRO A 504 -31.22 5.43 -5.58
N THR A 505 -31.37 4.24 -6.17
CA THR A 505 -31.12 2.95 -5.50
C THR A 505 -30.31 1.99 -6.38
N PHE A 506 -29.60 1.06 -5.74
CA PHE A 506 -28.89 -0.05 -6.38
C PHE A 506 -29.17 -1.38 -5.67
N GLN A 507 -28.87 -2.49 -6.35
CA GLN A 507 -29.00 -3.83 -5.78
C GLN A 507 -27.67 -4.28 -5.19
N ALA A 508 -27.69 -4.81 -3.97
CA ALA A 508 -26.51 -5.37 -3.30
C ALA A 508 -26.86 -6.66 -2.55
N GLN A 509 -25.86 -7.49 -2.29
CA GLN A 509 -26.02 -8.69 -1.47
C GLN A 509 -25.77 -8.35 0.01
N ARG A 510 -26.76 -8.60 0.87
CA ARG A 510 -26.67 -8.44 2.33
C ARG A 510 -27.23 -9.71 3.00
N ASP A 511 -26.45 -10.32 3.89
CA ASP A 511 -26.80 -11.58 4.59
C ASP A 511 -27.26 -12.72 3.66
N GLY A 512 -26.66 -12.79 2.46
CA GLY A 512 -26.99 -13.82 1.47
C GLY A 512 -28.24 -13.56 0.63
N ALA A 513 -28.96 -12.45 0.84
CA ALA A 513 -30.11 -12.02 0.05
C ALA A 513 -29.78 -10.76 -0.79
N MET A 514 -30.43 -10.62 -1.94
CA MET A 514 -30.38 -9.37 -2.73
C MET A 514 -31.35 -8.35 -2.12
N VAL A 515 -30.84 -7.16 -1.85
CA VAL A 515 -31.60 -6.03 -1.27
C VAL A 515 -31.41 -4.76 -2.11
N SER A 516 -32.41 -3.89 -2.09
CA SER A 516 -32.33 -2.56 -2.71
C SER A 516 -31.84 -1.55 -1.67
N LEU A 517 -30.74 -0.85 -1.96
CA LEU A 517 -30.11 0.13 -1.09
C LEU A 517 -30.04 1.49 -1.78
N ASN A 518 -30.03 2.56 -0.99
CA ASN A 518 -29.89 3.93 -1.44
C ASN A 518 -28.42 4.26 -1.73
N TYR A 519 -28.19 5.06 -2.77
CA TYR A 519 -26.89 5.70 -2.96
C TYR A 519 -26.68 6.81 -1.93
N GLU A 520 -25.47 7.03 -1.46
CA GLU A 520 -25.10 8.18 -0.64
C GLU A 520 -25.04 9.46 -1.50
N PHE A 521 -25.71 10.52 -1.06
CA PHE A 521 -25.71 11.81 -1.73
C PHE A 521 -24.54 12.68 -1.26
N LEU A 522 -23.82 13.27 -2.22
CA LEU A 522 -22.64 14.09 -1.94
C LEU A 522 -22.85 15.57 -2.22
N ALA A 523 -23.36 15.89 -3.41
CA ALA A 523 -23.41 17.27 -3.87
C ALA A 523 -24.51 17.53 -4.90
N GLN A 524 -25.06 18.75 -4.85
CA GLN A 524 -25.94 19.33 -5.85
C GLN A 524 -25.29 20.61 -6.37
N ILE A 525 -25.06 20.69 -7.69
CA ILE A 525 -24.37 21.81 -8.33
C ILE A 525 -25.33 22.47 -9.32
N ASN A 526 -25.79 23.69 -9.01
CA ASN A 526 -26.66 24.46 -9.90
C ASN A 526 -25.85 25.10 -11.03
N CYS A 527 -25.84 24.47 -12.20
CA CYS A 527 -25.04 24.93 -13.33
C CYS A 527 -25.55 26.27 -13.91
N GLU A 528 -26.85 26.55 -13.80
CA GLU A 528 -27.44 27.83 -14.21
C GLU A 528 -26.90 29.00 -13.39
N ALA A 529 -26.77 28.83 -12.06
CA ALA A 529 -26.19 29.83 -11.17
C ALA A 529 -24.69 30.07 -11.46
N LEU A 530 -23.99 29.04 -11.95
CA LEU A 530 -22.57 29.10 -12.30
C LEU A 530 -22.30 29.60 -13.73
N ALA A 531 -23.34 29.81 -14.53
CA ALA A 531 -23.20 30.06 -15.97
C ALA A 531 -22.39 31.33 -16.31
N ASN A 532 -22.30 32.31 -15.41
CA ASN A 532 -21.51 33.51 -15.63
C ASN A 532 -20.01 33.34 -15.32
N LEU A 533 -19.63 32.29 -14.57
CA LEU A 533 -18.26 32.05 -14.15
C LEU A 533 -17.49 31.13 -15.13
N GLN A 534 -18.21 30.29 -15.86
CA GLN A 534 -17.65 29.25 -16.71
C GLN A 534 -18.47 29.02 -17.99
N GLN A 535 -17.88 28.30 -18.95
CA GLN A 535 -18.52 27.93 -20.21
C GLN A 535 -18.49 26.42 -20.52
N PHE A 536 -17.92 25.60 -19.64
CA PHE A 536 -17.69 24.17 -19.87
C PHE A 536 -18.77 23.25 -19.25
N LEU A 537 -19.42 23.64 -18.15
CA LEU A 537 -20.60 22.93 -17.62
C LEU A 537 -21.87 23.36 -18.38
N PRO A 538 -22.96 22.58 -18.29
CA PRO A 538 -24.26 22.99 -18.84
C PRO A 538 -24.64 24.41 -18.41
N ARG A 539 -25.18 25.21 -19.34
CA ARG A 539 -25.56 26.60 -19.06
C ARG A 539 -26.86 26.72 -18.24
N THR A 540 -27.60 25.62 -18.08
CA THR A 540 -28.88 25.54 -17.36
C THR A 540 -28.94 24.27 -16.54
N GLY A 541 -29.86 24.22 -15.58
CA GLY A 541 -30.14 23.00 -14.83
C GLY A 541 -29.18 22.77 -13.67
N THR A 542 -29.26 21.56 -13.10
CA THR A 542 -28.55 21.17 -11.88
C THR A 542 -28.02 19.74 -11.98
N LEU A 543 -26.79 19.53 -11.52
CA LEU A 543 -26.14 18.23 -11.40
C LEU A 543 -26.24 17.70 -9.97
N PHE A 544 -26.38 16.39 -9.83
CA PHE A 544 -26.45 15.68 -8.56
C PHE A 544 -25.48 14.51 -8.56
N PHE A 545 -24.70 14.37 -7.49
CA PHE A 545 -23.63 13.40 -7.38
C PHE A 545 -23.89 12.43 -6.23
N PHE A 546 -23.77 11.14 -6.54
CA PHE A 546 -24.01 10.07 -5.59
C PHE A 546 -22.97 8.94 -5.74
N ILE A 547 -22.70 8.22 -4.64
CA ILE A 547 -21.87 7.01 -4.61
C ILE A 547 -22.63 5.87 -3.94
N LYS A 548 -22.34 4.60 -4.30
CA LYS A 548 -22.96 3.44 -3.63
C LYS A 548 -22.57 3.41 -2.16
N SER A 549 -21.25 3.46 -1.92
CA SER A 549 -20.60 3.75 -0.65
C SER A 549 -19.10 3.90 -0.88
N LEU A 550 -18.35 4.29 0.15
CA LEU A 550 -16.90 4.39 0.12
C LEU A 550 -16.22 3.11 -0.39
N HIS A 551 -16.73 1.94 -0.01
CA HIS A 551 -16.13 0.64 -0.32
C HIS A 551 -16.23 0.21 -1.79
N HIS A 552 -17.14 0.82 -2.55
CA HIS A 552 -17.37 0.48 -3.95
C HIS A 552 -16.66 1.44 -4.91
N VAL A 553 -16.13 2.57 -4.44
CA VAL A 553 -15.49 3.56 -5.31
C VAL A 553 -14.30 2.93 -6.06
N GLY A 554 -14.26 3.13 -7.37
CA GLY A 554 -13.34 2.45 -8.30
C GLY A 554 -14.00 1.35 -9.14
N GLU A 555 -15.17 0.84 -8.73
CA GLU A 555 -15.97 -0.06 -9.58
C GLU A 555 -16.68 0.72 -10.70
N LEU A 556 -16.92 0.07 -11.84
CA LEU A 556 -17.54 0.69 -13.03
C LEU A 556 -18.94 1.28 -12.78
N ASP A 557 -19.70 0.74 -11.84
CA ASP A 557 -21.07 1.17 -11.52
C ASP A 557 -21.19 1.73 -10.08
N SER A 558 -20.07 2.16 -9.50
CA SER A 558 -19.97 2.66 -8.12
C SER A 558 -20.66 3.99 -7.87
N THR A 559 -21.04 4.72 -8.91
CA THR A 559 -21.57 6.09 -8.81
C THR A 559 -22.83 6.29 -9.63
N GLN A 560 -23.57 7.32 -9.26
CA GLN A 560 -24.70 7.83 -10.03
C GLN A 560 -24.59 9.35 -10.13
N VAL A 561 -24.60 9.87 -11.36
CA VAL A 561 -24.71 11.30 -11.62
C VAL A 561 -26.03 11.56 -12.35
N ILE A 562 -26.77 12.57 -11.90
CA ILE A 562 -28.06 12.95 -12.49
C ILE A 562 -27.99 14.41 -12.94
N TYR A 563 -28.38 14.67 -14.18
CA TYR A 563 -28.54 16.02 -14.71
C TYR A 563 -30.03 16.34 -14.89
N VAL A 564 -30.51 17.35 -14.19
CA VAL A 564 -31.86 17.89 -14.35
C VAL A 564 -31.76 19.20 -15.12
N LYS A 565 -32.19 19.17 -16.39
CA LYS A 565 -32.04 20.30 -17.31
C LYS A 565 -32.83 21.55 -16.91
N ASP A 566 -33.99 21.37 -16.30
CA ASP A 566 -34.94 22.44 -15.97
C ASP A 566 -35.11 22.56 -14.45
N ASN A 567 -34.56 23.64 -13.89
CA ASN A 567 -34.58 23.91 -12.46
C ASN A 567 -36.00 24.14 -11.90
N GLN A 568 -36.99 24.45 -12.75
CA GLN A 568 -38.39 24.60 -12.31
C GLN A 568 -39.02 23.28 -11.86
N GLN A 569 -38.42 22.15 -12.23
CA GLN A 569 -38.91 20.83 -11.85
C GLN A 569 -38.43 20.39 -10.47
N LEU A 570 -37.41 21.06 -9.92
CA LEU A 570 -36.83 20.73 -8.63
C LEU A 570 -37.86 20.88 -7.52
N ALA A 571 -37.85 19.93 -6.58
CA ALA A 571 -38.77 19.91 -5.45
C ALA A 571 -37.97 19.78 -4.16
N SER A 572 -38.47 20.37 -3.08
CA SER A 572 -37.79 20.36 -1.79
C SER A 572 -37.40 18.95 -1.36
N SER A 573 -36.13 18.82 -1.00
CA SER A 573 -35.52 17.60 -0.45
C SER A 573 -36.17 17.07 0.84
N ALA A 574 -36.93 17.90 1.57
CA ALA A 574 -37.65 17.52 2.80
C ALA A 574 -38.66 16.38 2.60
N ARG A 575 -38.99 16.02 1.35
CA ARG A 575 -39.85 14.89 1.01
C ARG A 575 -39.18 13.53 1.22
N PHE A 576 -37.85 13.45 1.22
CA PHE A 576 -37.11 12.22 1.44
C PHE A 576 -36.98 11.93 2.94
N LYS A 577 -37.42 10.74 3.35
CA LYS A 577 -37.34 10.23 4.73
C LYS A 577 -36.66 8.89 4.68
N LEU A 578 -35.32 8.90 4.70
CA LEU A 578 -34.48 7.71 4.56
C LEU A 578 -33.88 7.36 5.93
N ALA A 579 -33.74 6.06 6.19
CA ALA A 579 -33.18 5.53 7.42
C ALA A 579 -31.76 4.97 7.16
N ALA A 580 -30.95 4.85 8.21
CA ALA A 580 -29.57 4.39 8.08
C ALA A 580 -29.48 2.96 7.49
N GLU A 581 -30.46 2.11 7.80
CA GLU A 581 -30.57 0.75 7.25
C GLU A 581 -30.80 0.69 5.73
N ASP A 582 -31.25 1.79 5.12
CA ASP A 582 -31.47 1.88 3.68
C ASP A 582 -30.15 2.03 2.89
N TYR A 583 -29.04 2.36 3.55
CA TYR A 583 -27.71 2.54 2.93
C TYR A 583 -26.84 1.28 3.09
N PHE A 584 -25.82 1.12 2.26
CA PHE A 584 -24.90 -0.04 2.32
C PHE A 584 -24.04 -0.04 3.59
N ASP A 585 -23.38 1.08 3.84
CA ASP A 585 -22.72 1.33 5.11
C ASP A 585 -23.77 1.98 6.02
N ALA A 586 -24.01 1.37 7.18
CA ALA A 586 -24.93 1.90 8.19
C ALA A 586 -24.28 3.12 8.87
N ILE A 587 -24.02 4.17 8.08
CA ILE A 587 -23.49 5.44 8.55
C ILE A 587 -24.59 6.04 9.43
N THR A 588 -24.24 6.31 10.68
CA THR A 588 -25.21 6.67 11.72
C THR A 588 -25.91 8.01 11.48
N ASP A 589 -25.37 8.86 10.58
CA ASP A 589 -25.96 10.14 10.18
C ASP A 589 -25.58 10.49 8.72
N GLN A 590 -26.47 11.18 7.99
CA GLN A 590 -26.20 11.73 6.66
C GLN A 590 -25.10 12.81 6.74
N TYR A 591 -24.33 13.01 5.65
CA TYR A 591 -23.40 14.13 5.56
C TYR A 591 -24.11 15.45 5.86
N GLN A 592 -23.52 16.28 6.71
CA GLN A 592 -24.09 17.55 7.12
C GLN A 592 -24.16 18.49 5.92
N ARG A 593 -25.34 19.08 5.71
CA ARG A 593 -25.52 20.04 4.63
C ARG A 593 -24.70 21.30 4.90
N PHE A 594 -23.98 21.77 3.89
CA PHE A 594 -23.55 23.15 3.82
C PHE A 594 -23.78 23.73 2.43
N ASP A 595 -24.25 24.98 2.37
CA ASP A 595 -24.32 25.72 1.12
C ASP A 595 -22.91 26.23 0.78
N ALA A 596 -22.49 26.06 -0.48
CA ALA A 596 -21.16 26.43 -0.90
C ALA A 596 -21.11 27.87 -1.43
N GLU A 597 -20.13 28.63 -0.96
CA GLU A 597 -19.70 29.85 -1.66
C GLU A 597 -18.87 29.45 -2.86
N VAL A 598 -19.13 30.10 -4.00
CA VAL A 598 -18.53 29.72 -5.28
C VAL A 598 -17.69 30.86 -5.83
N SER A 599 -16.45 30.56 -6.17
CA SER A 599 -15.52 31.48 -6.80
C SER A 599 -14.94 30.89 -8.08
N LEU A 600 -14.51 31.77 -8.98
CA LEU A 600 -13.65 31.41 -10.10
C LEU A 600 -12.20 31.48 -9.61
N GLY A 601 -11.41 30.47 -9.94
CA GLY A 601 -9.99 30.44 -9.60
C GLY A 601 -9.19 29.61 -10.58
N VAL A 602 -7.97 29.26 -10.19
CA VAL A 602 -7.07 28.41 -10.97
C VAL A 602 -6.72 27.14 -10.23
N SER A 603 -6.31 26.12 -10.97
CA SER A 603 -5.69 24.92 -10.41
C SER A 603 -4.41 24.60 -11.16
N PHE A 604 -3.40 24.16 -10.41
CA PHE A 604 -2.07 23.83 -10.89
C PHE A 604 -1.74 22.37 -10.53
N PRO A 605 -1.09 21.60 -11.41
CA PRO A 605 -0.84 20.18 -11.16
C PRO A 605 0.25 20.00 -10.10
N SER A 606 0.14 18.90 -9.35
CA SER A 606 1.26 18.42 -8.54
C SER A 606 2.20 17.55 -9.36
N PHE A 607 3.51 17.72 -9.16
CA PHE A 607 4.53 16.91 -9.84
C PHE A 607 5.10 15.78 -8.99
N TYR A 608 4.52 15.52 -7.82
CA TYR A 608 4.96 14.46 -6.90
C TYR A 608 5.04 13.08 -7.57
N ALA A 609 4.00 12.70 -8.32
CA ALA A 609 3.91 11.42 -9.03
C ALA A 609 4.15 11.55 -10.54
N LEU A 610 5.05 12.44 -10.97
CA LEU A 610 5.28 12.75 -12.39
C LEU A 610 5.69 11.52 -13.23
N ASP A 611 6.34 10.51 -12.65
CA ASP A 611 6.70 9.27 -13.34
C ASP A 611 5.46 8.49 -13.85
N TYR A 612 4.31 8.65 -13.21
CA TYR A 612 3.03 8.07 -13.66
C TYR A 612 2.23 9.03 -14.53
N ASN A 613 2.39 10.34 -14.33
CA ASN A 613 1.51 11.40 -14.88
C ASN A 613 2.23 12.31 -15.88
N ASP A 614 3.21 11.78 -16.62
CA ASP A 614 4.03 12.56 -17.56
C ASP A 614 3.22 13.13 -18.75
N TYR A 615 2.02 12.59 -19.01
CA TYR A 615 1.06 13.12 -19.96
C TYR A 615 0.68 14.58 -19.67
N LEU A 616 0.72 15.01 -18.39
CA LEU A 616 0.49 16.40 -17.99
C LEU A 616 1.47 17.37 -18.68
N LEU A 617 2.63 16.87 -19.08
CA LEU A 617 3.67 17.64 -19.78
C LEU A 617 3.74 17.30 -21.26
N LYS A 618 2.82 16.51 -21.83
CA LYS A 618 2.91 16.01 -23.21
C LYS A 618 3.12 17.15 -24.23
N SER A 619 2.37 18.24 -24.09
CA SER A 619 2.45 19.45 -24.92
C SER A 619 3.53 20.45 -24.46
N SER A 620 4.15 20.23 -23.29
CA SER A 620 5.15 21.14 -22.72
C SER A 620 6.51 21.05 -23.42
N PRO A 621 7.27 22.16 -23.50
CA PRO A 621 8.60 22.15 -24.12
C PRO A 621 9.60 21.31 -23.31
N ALA A 622 10.59 20.75 -24.00
CA ALA A 622 11.66 19.95 -23.39
C ALA A 622 12.42 20.68 -22.27
N THR A 623 12.45 22.02 -22.31
CA THR A 623 13.06 22.86 -21.27
C THR A 623 12.32 22.78 -19.94
N LEU A 624 10.98 22.73 -19.93
CA LEU A 624 10.18 22.56 -18.71
C LEU A 624 10.35 21.15 -18.15
N LYS A 625 10.24 20.12 -19.01
CA LYS A 625 10.46 18.71 -18.62
C LYS A 625 11.83 18.51 -17.96
N LYS A 626 12.86 19.13 -18.55
CA LYS A 626 14.22 19.09 -18.00
C LYS A 626 14.32 19.82 -16.65
N ALA A 627 13.69 20.98 -16.50
CA ALA A 627 13.70 21.73 -15.24
C ALA A 627 13.04 20.94 -14.09
N LEU A 628 11.89 20.31 -14.35
CA LEU A 628 11.21 19.45 -13.37
C LEU A 628 12.06 18.24 -12.97
N LYS A 629 12.85 17.69 -13.90
CA LYS A 629 13.75 16.57 -13.61
C LYS A 629 15.02 16.96 -12.86
N ASP A 630 15.66 18.06 -13.27
CA ASP A 630 16.97 18.47 -12.75
C ASP A 630 16.85 19.30 -11.44
N HIS A 631 15.69 19.90 -11.19
CA HIS A 631 15.44 20.85 -10.10
C HIS A 631 14.08 20.65 -9.41
N ALA A 632 13.64 19.40 -9.24
CA ALA A 632 12.33 19.05 -8.66
C ALA A 632 12.04 19.78 -7.33
N ASP A 633 12.91 19.67 -6.33
CA ASP A 633 12.72 20.28 -5.00
C ASP A 633 12.55 21.80 -5.09
N ALA A 634 13.41 22.45 -5.87
CA ALA A 634 13.36 23.90 -6.04
C ALA A 634 12.13 24.34 -6.83
N PHE A 635 11.66 23.53 -7.79
CA PHE A 635 10.41 23.80 -8.51
C PHE A 635 9.21 23.69 -7.59
N TYR A 636 9.17 22.66 -6.75
CA TYR A 636 8.13 22.50 -5.74
C TYR A 636 8.07 23.70 -4.79
N GLU A 637 9.20 24.08 -4.19
CA GLU A 637 9.27 25.18 -3.22
C GLU A 637 8.99 26.57 -3.81
N GLN A 638 9.45 26.83 -5.04
CA GLN A 638 9.36 28.18 -5.64
C GLN A 638 8.15 28.38 -6.54
N ILE A 639 7.54 27.31 -7.06
CA ILE A 639 6.44 27.37 -8.04
C ILE A 639 5.22 26.61 -7.52
N GLU A 640 5.31 25.29 -7.33
CA GLU A 640 4.14 24.43 -7.04
C GLU A 640 3.44 24.83 -5.74
N ALA A 641 4.15 24.78 -4.61
CA ALA A 641 3.57 25.04 -3.30
C ALA A 641 3.05 26.49 -3.13
N PRO A 642 3.75 27.54 -3.59
CA PRO A 642 3.21 28.89 -3.55
C PRO A 642 1.95 29.09 -4.40
N ILE A 643 1.84 28.47 -5.57
CA ILE A 643 0.65 28.57 -6.43
C ILE A 643 -0.52 27.80 -5.81
N GLU A 644 -0.27 26.62 -5.24
CA GLU A 644 -1.29 25.83 -4.55
C GLU A 644 -1.91 26.59 -3.36
N GLN A 645 -1.09 27.33 -2.60
CA GLN A 645 -1.56 28.16 -1.49
C GLN A 645 -2.50 29.30 -1.90
N LEU A 646 -2.40 29.82 -3.12
CA LEU A 646 -3.32 30.85 -3.62
C LEU A 646 -4.71 30.29 -3.92
N SER A 647 -4.79 29.00 -4.27
CA SER A 647 -6.00 28.35 -4.76
C SER A 647 -6.64 27.42 -3.73
N THR A 648 -6.42 27.66 -2.43
CA THR A 648 -7.01 26.81 -1.37
C THR A 648 -8.53 26.78 -1.46
N HIS A 649 -9.11 25.58 -1.50
CA HIS A 649 -10.55 25.36 -1.62
C HIS A 649 -10.95 24.06 -0.91
N ASP A 650 -12.24 23.88 -0.66
CA ASP A 650 -12.77 22.65 -0.06
C ASP A 650 -13.14 21.64 -1.14
N HIS A 651 -13.82 22.08 -2.19
CA HIS A 651 -14.23 21.26 -3.31
C HIS A 651 -14.00 22.01 -4.62
N GLY A 652 -13.96 21.31 -5.75
CA GLY A 652 -13.61 21.96 -7.02
C GLY A 652 -14.13 21.25 -8.27
N ILE A 653 -14.24 22.01 -9.36
CA ILE A 653 -14.53 21.48 -10.70
C ILE A 653 -13.44 21.99 -11.66
N ASN A 654 -13.01 21.11 -12.56
CA ASN A 654 -11.89 21.33 -13.48
C ASN A 654 -10.59 21.65 -12.74
N VAL A 655 -10.35 20.96 -11.63
CA VAL A 655 -9.13 21.06 -10.82
C VAL A 655 -8.16 19.92 -11.16
N TYR A 656 -6.94 19.99 -10.65
CA TYR A 656 -6.04 18.84 -10.53
C TYR A 656 -6.23 18.15 -9.17
N GLY A 657 -6.14 16.82 -9.15
CA GLY A 657 -6.06 16.03 -7.93
C GLY A 657 -4.61 15.81 -7.51
N PHE A 658 -4.34 15.85 -6.21
CA PHE A 658 -3.07 15.34 -5.67
C PHE A 658 -3.11 13.81 -5.69
N THR A 659 -2.07 13.18 -6.23
CA THR A 659 -1.96 11.72 -6.31
C THR A 659 -0.56 11.26 -5.97
N GLN A 660 -0.44 10.07 -5.37
CA GLN A 660 0.85 9.39 -5.19
C GLN A 660 1.15 8.41 -6.34
N HIS A 661 0.17 8.19 -7.23
CA HIS A 661 0.25 7.28 -8.36
C HIS A 661 -0.43 7.86 -9.61
N GLN A 662 -1.13 7.05 -10.41
CA GLN A 662 -1.85 7.51 -11.59
C GLN A 662 -2.95 8.51 -11.22
N SER A 663 -3.09 9.58 -11.98
CA SER A 663 -4.14 10.59 -11.81
C SER A 663 -5.54 10.02 -12.07
N PRO A 664 -6.61 10.65 -11.55
CA PRO A 664 -7.99 10.26 -11.85
C PRO A 664 -8.28 10.24 -13.35
N GLU A 665 -7.74 11.20 -14.11
CA GLU A 665 -7.87 11.27 -15.57
C GLU A 665 -7.18 10.08 -16.28
N LEU A 666 -5.97 9.71 -15.86
CA LEU A 666 -5.24 8.57 -16.42
C LEU A 666 -5.92 7.24 -16.09
N GLN A 667 -6.47 7.12 -14.88
CA GLN A 667 -7.27 5.95 -14.50
C GLN A 667 -8.54 5.83 -15.36
N ALA A 668 -9.26 6.94 -15.55
CA ALA A 668 -10.45 6.98 -16.40
C ALA A 668 -10.14 6.58 -17.85
N ALA A 669 -9.05 7.14 -18.42
CA ALA A 669 -8.57 6.78 -19.74
C ALA A 669 -8.23 5.28 -19.83
N THR A 670 -7.54 4.73 -18.84
CA THR A 670 -7.19 3.30 -18.77
C THR A 670 -8.42 2.37 -18.74
N VAL A 671 -9.54 2.86 -18.22
CA VAL A 671 -10.78 2.10 -18.12
C VAL A 671 -11.65 2.25 -19.37
N TYR A 672 -11.79 3.46 -19.90
CA TYR A 672 -12.78 3.77 -20.94
C TYR A 672 -12.18 4.08 -22.32
N GLY A 673 -10.86 4.26 -22.42
CA GLY A 673 -10.15 4.70 -23.63
C GLY A 673 -10.00 6.22 -23.73
N GLY A 674 -9.39 6.69 -24.81
CA GLY A 674 -9.08 8.11 -25.05
C GLY A 674 -7.74 8.52 -24.45
N GLU A 675 -7.30 9.74 -24.78
CA GLU A 675 -6.09 10.30 -24.20
C GLU A 675 -6.39 10.89 -22.81
N PRO A 676 -5.53 10.73 -21.79
CA PRO A 676 -5.78 11.24 -20.45
C PRO A 676 -6.05 12.75 -20.39
N GLU A 677 -5.44 13.54 -21.27
CA GLU A 677 -5.69 14.99 -21.38
C GLU A 677 -7.11 15.36 -21.84
N ASP A 678 -7.87 14.41 -22.41
CA ASP A 678 -9.25 14.60 -22.88
C ASP A 678 -10.28 14.32 -21.77
N TRP A 679 -9.81 13.84 -20.62
CA TRP A 679 -10.59 13.65 -19.41
C TRP A 679 -10.45 14.86 -18.48
N LEU A 680 -11.51 15.15 -17.73
CA LEU A 680 -11.55 16.24 -16.77
C LEU A 680 -12.19 15.79 -15.45
N ILE A 681 -11.73 16.36 -14.34
CA ILE A 681 -12.39 16.20 -13.03
C ILE A 681 -13.63 17.11 -13.02
N VAL A 682 -14.80 16.52 -13.18
CA VAL A 682 -16.09 17.23 -13.19
C VAL A 682 -16.63 17.48 -11.78
N LEU A 683 -16.07 16.83 -10.76
CA LEU A 683 -16.20 17.20 -9.35
C LEU A 683 -15.09 16.56 -8.51
N LYS A 684 -14.39 17.36 -7.71
CA LYS A 684 -13.53 16.94 -6.60
C LYS A 684 -14.27 17.18 -5.29
N VAL A 685 -14.39 16.15 -4.45
CA VAL A 685 -14.91 16.27 -3.08
C VAL A 685 -13.77 15.96 -2.10
N ALA A 686 -13.19 16.97 -1.45
CA ALA A 686 -12.11 16.74 -0.48
C ALA A 686 -12.62 16.25 0.88
N SER A 687 -11.71 15.70 1.69
CA SER A 687 -11.98 15.42 3.10
C SER A 687 -12.09 16.74 3.91
N ARG A 688 -13.33 17.22 4.06
CA ARG A 688 -13.70 18.47 4.76
C ARG A 688 -14.99 18.28 5.55
N GLY A 689 -15.06 18.86 6.74
CA GLY A 689 -16.19 18.65 7.64
C GLY A 689 -16.31 17.17 8.05
N ASP A 690 -17.44 16.56 7.73
CA ASP A 690 -17.72 15.14 7.96
C ASP A 690 -17.50 14.24 6.72
N PHE A 691 -17.09 14.80 5.58
CA PHE A 691 -16.51 14.01 4.50
C PHE A 691 -15.12 13.52 4.91
N GLN A 692 -14.94 12.20 4.90
CA GLN A 692 -13.67 11.54 5.23
C GLN A 692 -13.40 10.41 4.24
N TRP A 693 -12.47 10.64 3.33
CA TRP A 693 -12.10 9.69 2.30
C TRP A 693 -10.81 8.97 2.71
N SER A 694 -10.93 7.80 3.36
CA SER A 694 -9.77 7.02 3.85
C SER A 694 -8.87 7.85 4.79
N ASP A 695 -7.54 7.83 4.64
CA ASP A 695 -6.59 8.63 5.39
C ASP A 695 -6.44 10.05 4.79
N ALA A 696 -7.49 10.87 4.99
CA ALA A 696 -7.57 12.27 4.57
C ALA A 696 -7.38 12.51 3.05
N GLY A 697 -7.96 11.64 2.23
CA GLY A 697 -7.92 11.71 0.78
C GLY A 697 -8.99 12.60 0.13
N ASP A 698 -9.09 12.49 -1.19
CA ASP A 698 -10.05 13.20 -2.05
C ASP A 698 -10.81 12.20 -2.93
N LEU A 699 -12.11 12.44 -3.12
CA LEU A 699 -12.97 11.70 -4.06
C LEU A 699 -13.10 12.49 -5.37
N PHE A 700 -12.94 11.82 -6.50
CA PHE A 700 -12.98 12.43 -7.83
C PHE A 700 -14.08 11.81 -8.70
N PHE A 701 -14.81 12.66 -9.42
CA PHE A 701 -15.67 12.29 -10.54
C PHE A 701 -15.03 12.82 -11.82
N VAL A 702 -14.79 11.94 -12.77
CA VAL A 702 -14.01 12.20 -13.98
C VAL A 702 -14.85 11.88 -15.22
N MET A 703 -14.82 12.79 -16.20
CA MET A 703 -15.63 12.71 -17.41
C MET A 703 -14.82 13.12 -18.63
N HIS A 704 -15.09 12.48 -19.77
CA HIS A 704 -14.50 12.88 -21.05
C HIS A 704 -15.14 14.19 -21.56
N LYS A 705 -14.32 15.12 -22.08
CA LYS A 705 -14.77 16.45 -22.54
C LYS A 705 -15.89 16.39 -23.59
N SER A 706 -15.83 15.42 -24.52
CA SER A 706 -16.86 15.21 -25.55
C SER A 706 -18.25 14.93 -24.96
N ASP A 707 -18.32 14.16 -23.88
CA ASP A 707 -19.59 13.78 -23.28
C ASP A 707 -20.16 14.92 -22.44
N LEU A 708 -19.27 15.69 -21.80
CA LEU A 708 -19.65 16.90 -21.06
C LEU A 708 -20.34 17.91 -21.99
N LEU A 709 -19.80 18.14 -23.19
CA LEU A 709 -20.41 19.03 -24.19
C LEU A 709 -21.76 18.52 -24.70
N GLN A 710 -21.95 17.21 -24.75
CA GLN A 710 -23.24 16.58 -25.07
C GLN A 710 -24.22 16.61 -23.89
N CYS A 711 -23.78 17.05 -22.71
CA CYS A 711 -24.54 17.01 -21.45
C CYS A 711 -25.02 15.60 -21.09
N ASP A 712 -24.20 14.58 -21.38
CA ASP A 712 -24.54 13.17 -21.16
C ASP A 712 -23.68 12.52 -20.08
N PHE A 713 -24.18 12.54 -18.86
CA PHE A 713 -23.48 12.12 -17.65
C PHE A 713 -23.60 10.62 -17.34
N ARG A 714 -23.98 9.78 -18.33
CA ARG A 714 -24.13 8.33 -18.13
C ARG A 714 -22.80 7.59 -17.97
N ARG A 715 -21.68 8.18 -18.41
CA ARG A 715 -20.34 7.60 -18.23
C ARG A 715 -19.47 8.55 -17.41
N ILE A 716 -19.35 8.23 -16.12
CA ILE A 716 -18.50 8.94 -15.18
C ILE A 716 -17.60 7.90 -14.53
N PHE A 717 -16.29 8.16 -14.53
CA PHE A 717 -15.34 7.41 -13.73
C PHE A 717 -15.26 8.05 -12.34
N ALA A 718 -15.11 7.24 -11.29
CA ALA A 718 -14.86 7.77 -9.97
C ALA A 718 -13.78 6.97 -9.24
N CYS A 719 -12.89 7.68 -8.54
CA CYS A 719 -11.81 7.11 -7.77
C CYS A 719 -11.55 7.95 -6.51
N ILE A 720 -10.83 7.36 -5.56
CA ILE A 720 -10.33 8.02 -4.36
C ILE A 720 -8.82 7.98 -4.38
N GLU A 721 -8.20 9.10 -4.04
CA GLU A 721 -6.76 9.18 -3.75
C GLU A 721 -6.60 9.50 -2.28
N SER A 722 -5.84 8.69 -1.55
CA SER A 722 -5.53 8.93 -0.13
C SER A 722 -4.05 8.71 0.16
N SER A 723 -3.61 9.16 1.35
CA SER A 723 -2.21 9.06 1.77
C SER A 723 -1.71 7.63 1.96
#